data_AF-A0A2K6N2H5-F1
#
_entry.id   AF-A0A2K6N2H5-F1
#
_cell.length_a   1.000
_cell.length_b   1.000
_cell.length_c   1.000
_cell.angle_alpha   90.00
_cell.angle_beta   90.00
_cell.angle_gamma   90.00
#
_symmetry.space_group_name_H-M   'P 1'
#
loop_
_entity.id
_entity.type
_entity.pdbx_description
1 polymer ?
#
loop_
_entity_poly.entity_id
_entity_poly.type
_entity_poly.pdbx_seq_one_letter_code
_entity_poly.pdbx_strand_id
1 'polypeptide(L)'
;MEQVGLKRREPGAGNAFQTCLSSLIIAALCRGRVVRVPTGTLVRVVGTELVIPCNVSDYDGPSEQNFDWSFSSLGSSFVELASTWEVGFPAQLYQERLQRGEILLRRTANDAVELHIKNVQPSDQGHYKCSTPSTDATVQGNYEDTVQVKVLADSLHVGPSARPPPSLSLREGEPFELRCTAASASPLHTHLALLWELHRGPARRNVLALTHEGRFHPGLGYEQRYHSGDVRLDTVGSDAYRLSVSRALSADQGSYRCIVSEWIAEQGNWQEIQEKAVEVATVVIQPTVLRAAVPKNVSVAEGKELDLTCNITTDRADDVRPEVTWSFSRTPDSTLPGSRVLARLDRDSLVHSSPHIALSHVDARSYHLLVRDVSKENSGYYFCHVSLWAPGHNRSWHKVAEAVSSPAGVGVTWLEPDYQVYLNASKVPGFADDPTELACRVVDTKSGEANVRFTVSWYYRMNRRSDDVVTSELLAIMDGDWTLKYGERSKQRAQDGDFIFSKEHTDTFNFRIQRTTEEDRGNYYCVVSAWTKQRNNSWVKSKDVFSKPINIFWALEDSVLVVKARQPKPFFAAGNTFEMTCKVSSKNIKSPRYSVLITAEKPVGDLSSPNETKYIISLDQDSVVKLENWTDASRVDGVVLEKVREDEFRYRMYQTQVSDAGLYRCMVTAWSPVRGSLWREAATSLSNPIEIDFQTSGPIFNASVHSDTPSVIRGDLIKLFCIITVEGAALDPDDMAFDVSWFAVHSFGLDKAPVLLSSLDRKGIVTTSRRDWKSDLSLERVSVLEFLLQVHGSEDQDFGNYYCSVTPWVKSPTGSWQKETEIHSKPVFITVKMDVLNAFKYPLLIGVGLSTVIGLLSCLIGYCSSHWCCKKEVQETRRERRRLMSMEMD
;
A
#
# COMPACT_ATOMS: atom_id res chain seq x y z
N MET A 1 -45.89 67.96 20.61
CA MET A 1 -45.92 69.34 21.11
C MET A 1 -44.49 69.86 21.06
N GLU A 2 -44.27 70.74 20.09
CA GLU A 2 -43.15 71.68 19.89
C GLU A 2 -42.28 72.04 21.12
N GLN A 3 -40.94 72.03 20.98
CA GLN A 3 -40.09 73.23 20.75
C GLN A 3 -38.61 72.94 21.06
N VAL A 4 -37.72 73.03 20.06
CA VAL A 4 -36.85 74.18 19.70
C VAL A 4 -35.49 74.14 20.41
N GLY A 5 -34.44 73.91 19.61
CA GLY A 5 -33.08 74.26 19.95
C GLY A 5 -32.82 75.74 19.71
N LEU A 6 -31.96 76.36 20.53
CA LEU A 6 -31.46 77.70 20.27
C LEU A 6 -29.93 77.77 20.45
N LYS A 7 -29.27 77.92 19.31
CA LYS A 7 -27.90 78.41 19.12
C LYS A 7 -27.84 79.88 19.59
N ARG A 8 -26.83 80.28 20.37
CA ARG A 8 -26.50 81.71 20.57
C ARG A 8 -25.15 82.04 19.94
N ARG A 9 -25.14 83.15 19.22
CA ARG A 9 -24.05 83.77 18.47
C ARG A 9 -23.41 84.89 19.33
N GLU A 10 -22.18 85.23 18.97
CA GLU A 10 -21.14 86.09 19.59
C GLU A 10 -21.58 87.54 19.97
N PRO A 11 -20.69 88.33 20.61
CA PRO A 11 -19.88 89.25 19.78
C PRO A 11 -18.43 89.52 20.24
N GLY A 12 -17.53 89.64 19.26
CA GLY A 12 -16.70 90.84 19.03
C GLY A 12 -15.71 91.28 20.10
N ALA A 13 -14.48 90.77 20.01
CA ALA A 13 -13.30 91.33 20.66
C ALA A 13 -12.87 92.63 19.95
N GLY A 14 -13.00 93.76 20.64
CA GLY A 14 -12.56 95.06 20.13
C GLY A 14 -12.92 96.18 21.09
N ASN A 15 -12.30 96.18 22.28
CA ASN A 15 -12.11 97.33 23.19
C ASN A 15 -11.68 96.95 24.63
N ALA A 16 -11.35 95.68 24.90
CA ALA A 16 -10.84 95.25 26.22
C ALA A 16 -9.30 95.32 26.36
N PHE A 17 -8.56 95.56 25.27
CA PHE A 17 -7.09 95.56 25.28
C PHE A 17 -6.49 96.84 25.90
N GLN A 18 -7.20 97.97 25.90
CA GLN A 18 -6.69 99.23 26.44
C GLN A 18 -6.87 99.37 27.97
N THR A 19 -7.83 98.64 28.56
CA THR A 19 -8.10 98.64 30.02
C THR A 19 -7.47 97.45 30.74
N CYS A 20 -7.13 96.36 30.03
CA CYS A 20 -6.31 95.28 30.59
C CYS A 20 -4.82 95.63 30.67
N LEU A 21 -4.28 96.45 29.74
CA LEU A 21 -2.88 96.87 29.83
C LEU A 21 -2.61 97.84 30.98
N SER A 22 -3.57 98.67 31.41
CA SER A 22 -3.42 99.54 32.58
C SER A 22 -3.58 98.81 33.92
N SER A 23 -4.25 97.66 33.96
CA SER A 23 -4.37 96.80 35.15
C SER A 23 -3.26 95.74 35.22
N LEU A 24 -2.64 95.36 34.10
CA LEU A 24 -1.40 94.58 34.07
C LEU A 24 -0.14 95.42 34.35
N ILE A 25 -0.17 96.75 34.15
CA ILE A 25 0.98 97.63 34.44
C ILE A 25 0.97 98.14 35.90
N ILE A 26 -0.14 98.00 36.64
CA ILE A 26 -0.21 98.33 38.07
C ILE A 26 -0.01 97.09 38.97
N ALA A 27 -0.09 95.86 38.44
CA ALA A 27 0.27 94.63 39.16
C ALA A 27 1.71 94.14 38.86
N ALA A 28 2.60 95.02 38.37
CA ALA A 28 4.05 94.90 38.57
C ALA A 28 4.43 95.34 40.00
N LEU A 29 3.57 95.04 40.97
CA LEU A 29 3.79 95.21 42.39
C LEU A 29 4.55 93.96 42.85
N CYS A 30 5.88 94.11 42.97
CA CYS A 30 6.61 93.58 44.11
C CYS A 30 6.35 92.09 44.44
N ARG A 31 7.05 91.16 43.78
CA ARG A 31 7.12 89.77 44.27
C ARG A 31 7.82 89.79 45.62
N GLY A 32 7.04 89.66 46.70
CA GLY A 32 7.55 89.49 48.05
C GLY A 32 7.34 88.07 48.52
N ARG A 33 8.22 87.62 49.42
CA ARG A 33 8.17 86.33 50.09
C ARG A 33 6.80 86.09 50.74
N VAL A 34 6.29 84.87 50.64
CA VAL A 34 5.02 84.47 51.25
C VAL A 34 5.19 83.20 52.06
N VAL A 35 5.19 83.32 53.39
CA VAL A 35 5.08 82.18 54.30
C VAL A 35 3.59 81.85 54.52
N ARG A 36 3.20 80.57 54.46
CA ARG A 36 1.82 80.14 54.78
C ARG A 36 1.79 78.95 55.73
N VAL A 37 0.90 79.04 56.70
CA VAL A 37 0.42 77.92 57.53
C VAL A 37 -1.07 77.65 57.26
N PRO A 38 -1.67 76.55 57.75
CA PRO A 38 -3.10 76.29 57.55
C PRO A 38 -3.97 77.46 58.05
N THR A 39 -4.95 77.84 57.24
CA THR A 39 -5.93 78.86 57.59
C THR A 39 -6.99 78.28 58.54
N GLY A 40 -7.27 78.94 59.65
CA GLY A 40 -8.26 78.50 60.65
C GLY A 40 -7.65 77.95 61.93
N THR A 41 -8.48 77.36 62.80
CA THR A 41 -8.08 76.77 64.09
C THR A 41 -7.95 75.26 63.97
N LEU A 42 -6.73 74.74 64.01
CA LEU A 42 -6.52 73.30 64.01
C LEU A 42 -7.00 72.67 65.33
N VAL A 43 -8.05 71.86 65.25
CA VAL A 43 -8.60 71.15 66.41
C VAL A 43 -8.01 69.74 66.49
N ARG A 44 -7.45 69.37 67.65
CA ARG A 44 -6.94 68.01 67.91
C ARG A 44 -7.37 67.50 69.27
N VAL A 45 -7.46 66.18 69.41
CA VAL A 45 -7.79 65.53 70.68
C VAL A 45 -6.51 65.13 71.40
N VAL A 46 -6.48 65.23 72.74
CA VAL A 46 -5.36 64.75 73.56
C VAL A 46 -5.02 63.30 73.19
N GLY A 47 -3.74 62.96 73.02
CA GLY A 47 -3.33 61.61 72.62
C GLY A 47 -3.12 61.41 71.11
N THR A 48 -3.64 62.31 70.27
CA THR A 48 -3.51 62.22 68.81
C THR A 48 -2.28 62.95 68.27
N GLU A 49 -1.93 62.71 67.00
CA GLU A 49 -0.84 63.41 66.31
C GLU A 49 -1.33 64.75 65.71
N LEU A 50 -0.56 65.82 65.96
CA LEU A 50 -0.72 67.12 65.31
C LEU A 50 0.40 67.31 64.29
N VAL A 51 0.00 67.67 63.06
CA VAL A 51 0.92 68.02 61.98
C VAL A 51 0.56 69.42 61.49
N ILE A 52 1.53 70.34 61.53
CA ILE A 52 1.35 71.71 61.04
C ILE A 52 2.33 71.94 59.89
N PRO A 53 1.86 71.99 58.63
CA PRO A 53 2.71 72.36 57.50
C PRO A 53 3.00 73.86 57.49
N CYS A 54 4.20 74.22 57.05
CA CYS A 54 4.59 75.58 56.74
C CYS A 54 5.34 75.58 55.41
N ASN A 55 4.88 76.38 54.46
CA ASN A 55 5.53 76.56 53.17
C ASN A 55 5.93 78.01 52.95
N VAL A 56 6.94 78.22 52.10
CA VAL A 56 7.35 79.55 51.67
C VAL A 56 7.39 79.61 50.14
N SER A 57 6.81 80.65 49.57
CA SER A 57 6.88 80.93 48.13
C SER A 57 7.41 82.33 47.85
N ASP A 58 7.74 82.62 46.59
CA ASP A 58 8.08 83.96 46.10
C ASP A 58 9.26 84.64 46.82
N TYR A 59 10.30 83.87 47.16
CA TYR A 59 11.52 84.34 47.85
C TYR A 59 12.73 84.47 46.91
N ASP A 60 13.61 85.40 47.23
CA ASP A 60 14.95 85.51 46.62
C ASP A 60 15.99 84.79 47.51
N GLY A 61 16.78 83.86 46.96
CA GLY A 61 17.78 83.12 47.76
C GLY A 61 18.04 81.68 47.26
N PRO A 62 18.78 80.85 48.04
CA PRO A 62 19.00 79.45 47.71
C PRO A 62 17.68 78.67 47.73
N SER A 63 17.62 77.57 46.96
CA SER A 63 16.41 76.74 46.89
C SER A 63 15.97 76.20 48.25
N GLU A 64 16.92 75.87 49.13
CA GLU A 64 16.66 75.44 50.50
C GLU A 64 16.49 76.65 51.42
N GLN A 65 15.33 76.72 52.07
CA GLN A 65 14.97 77.75 53.03
C GLN A 65 14.97 77.18 54.45
N ASN A 66 15.23 78.05 55.42
CA ASN A 66 15.23 77.71 56.84
C ASN A 66 13.95 78.18 57.52
N PHE A 67 13.53 77.44 58.54
CA PHE A 67 12.26 77.63 59.22
C PHE A 67 12.46 77.56 60.73
N ASP A 68 11.91 78.56 61.40
CA ASP A 68 11.91 78.73 62.84
C ASP A 68 10.47 78.72 63.34
N TRP A 69 10.14 77.73 64.16
CA TRP A 69 8.85 77.64 64.83
C TRP A 69 8.93 78.24 66.22
N SER A 70 7.94 79.07 66.53
CA SER A 70 7.74 79.63 67.86
C SER A 70 6.32 79.37 68.33
N PHE A 71 6.14 79.24 69.64
CA PHE A 71 4.86 78.89 70.25
C PHE A 71 4.45 79.92 71.31
N SER A 72 3.17 80.27 71.34
CA SER A 72 2.57 81.11 72.38
C SER A 72 1.25 80.55 72.88
N SER A 73 1.09 80.34 74.18
CA SER A 73 -0.19 79.89 74.76
C SER A 73 -1.30 80.95 74.67
N LEU A 74 -0.95 82.24 74.69
CA LEU A 74 -1.89 83.38 74.70
C LEU A 74 -1.84 84.23 73.42
N GLY A 75 -0.87 84.00 72.53
CA GLY A 75 -0.73 84.70 71.24
C GLY A 75 0.08 86.00 71.27
N SER A 76 0.57 86.45 72.44
CA SER A 76 1.34 87.70 72.58
C SER A 76 2.84 87.50 72.84
N SER A 77 3.23 86.47 73.59
CA SER A 77 4.63 86.15 73.92
C SER A 77 5.01 84.79 73.34
N PHE A 78 5.76 84.79 72.24
CA PHE A 78 6.23 83.59 71.55
C PHE A 78 7.56 83.12 72.15
N VAL A 79 7.68 81.81 72.34
CA VAL A 79 8.89 81.12 72.83
C VAL A 79 9.42 80.23 71.71
N GLU A 80 10.74 80.15 71.57
CA GLU A 80 11.41 79.36 70.54
C GLU A 80 11.12 77.87 70.72
N LEU A 81 10.45 77.28 69.72
CA LEU A 81 10.04 75.87 69.75
C LEU A 81 11.09 75.00 69.06
N ALA A 82 11.35 75.23 67.78
CA ALA A 82 12.30 74.42 67.01
C ALA A 82 12.73 75.12 65.70
N SER A 83 13.96 74.87 65.25
CA SER A 83 14.54 75.46 64.03
C SER A 83 15.15 74.39 63.14
N THR A 84 15.15 74.60 61.82
CA THR A 84 15.89 73.77 60.86
C THR A 84 17.37 74.17 60.74
N TRP A 85 17.77 75.33 61.26
CA TRP A 85 19.11 75.89 61.08
C TRP A 85 19.91 75.86 62.37
N GLU A 86 19.34 76.35 63.47
CA GLU A 86 20.06 76.56 64.72
C GLU A 86 19.74 75.46 65.75
N VAL A 87 20.76 74.67 66.08
CA VAL A 87 20.63 73.53 67.03
C VAL A 87 20.30 73.99 68.46
N GLY A 88 20.74 75.19 68.85
CA GLY A 88 20.50 75.79 70.17
C GLY A 88 19.24 76.65 70.28
N PHE A 89 18.44 76.74 69.21
CA PHE A 89 17.25 77.58 69.12
C PHE A 89 16.15 77.24 70.14
N PRO A 90 15.81 75.97 70.41
CA PRO A 90 14.68 75.62 71.29
C PRO A 90 14.87 76.10 72.74
N ALA A 91 13.84 76.73 73.30
CA ALA A 91 13.79 77.06 74.72
C ALA A 91 13.84 75.80 75.61
N GLN A 92 14.40 75.95 76.82
CA GLN A 92 14.70 74.83 77.74
C GLN A 92 13.51 73.89 77.99
N LEU A 93 12.28 74.42 78.00
CA LEU A 93 11.08 73.66 78.29
C LEU A 93 10.64 72.70 77.16
N TYR A 94 11.12 72.86 75.93
CA TYR A 94 10.81 71.98 74.78
C TYR A 94 11.93 71.01 74.41
N GLN A 95 13.16 71.24 74.89
CA GLN A 95 14.35 70.45 74.53
C GLN A 95 14.17 68.95 74.81
N GLU A 96 13.58 68.59 75.94
CA GLU A 96 13.36 67.18 76.30
C GLU A 96 12.41 66.46 75.32
N ARG A 97 11.31 67.12 74.93
CA ARG A 97 10.32 66.56 73.99
C ARG A 97 10.87 66.44 72.57
N LEU A 98 11.74 67.36 72.16
CA LEU A 98 12.49 67.27 70.90
C LEU A 98 13.50 66.12 70.91
N GLN A 99 14.26 65.95 72.00
CA GLN A 99 15.24 64.86 72.15
C GLN A 99 14.57 63.48 72.16
N ARG A 100 13.39 63.36 72.76
CA ARG A 100 12.57 62.13 72.75
C ARG A 100 11.84 61.90 71.41
N GLY A 101 11.90 62.87 70.50
CA GLY A 101 11.20 62.82 69.20
C GLY A 101 9.67 62.82 69.34
N GLU A 102 9.15 63.42 70.41
CA GLU A 102 7.72 63.71 70.59
C GLU A 102 7.30 64.93 69.77
N ILE A 103 8.17 65.95 69.71
CA ILE A 103 8.11 67.06 68.78
C ILE A 103 9.20 66.84 67.74
N LEU A 104 8.89 67.01 66.46
CA LEU A 104 9.84 66.83 65.37
C LEU A 104 9.55 67.86 64.28
N LEU A 105 10.60 68.48 63.74
CA LEU A 105 10.51 69.15 62.45
C LEU A 105 10.91 68.19 61.33
N ARG A 106 10.01 68.03 60.37
CA ARG A 106 10.24 67.21 59.18
C ARG A 106 10.30 68.12 57.96
N ARG A 107 11.44 68.16 57.28
CA ARG A 107 11.54 68.82 55.98
C ARG A 107 10.83 67.97 54.92
N THR A 108 9.83 68.53 54.25
CA THR A 108 9.07 67.86 53.17
C THR A 108 9.51 68.31 51.79
N ALA A 109 9.98 69.56 51.68
CA ALA A 109 10.61 70.11 50.50
C ALA A 109 11.71 71.13 50.88
N ASN A 110 12.47 71.61 49.89
CA ASN A 110 13.48 72.63 50.13
C ASN A 110 12.85 73.94 50.67
N ASP A 111 11.58 74.19 50.33
CA ASP A 111 10.75 75.34 50.65
C ASP A 111 9.54 75.00 51.54
N ALA A 112 9.53 73.81 52.18
CA ALA A 112 8.44 73.40 53.07
C ALA A 112 8.90 72.48 54.22
N VAL A 113 8.29 72.69 55.38
CA VAL A 113 8.50 71.89 56.60
C VAL A 113 7.18 71.55 57.27
N GLU A 114 7.15 70.45 58.01
CA GLU A 114 6.04 70.04 58.87
C GLU A 114 6.50 69.96 60.31
N LEU A 115 5.78 70.63 61.21
CA LEU A 115 5.92 70.46 62.66
C LEU A 115 5.02 69.31 63.10
N HIS A 116 5.62 68.24 63.60
CA HIS A 116 4.92 67.08 64.16
C HIS A 116 4.95 67.10 65.68
N ILE A 117 3.80 66.87 66.30
CA ILE A 117 3.65 66.58 67.73
C ILE A 117 2.89 65.26 67.84
N LYS A 118 3.58 64.16 68.20
CA LYS A 118 3.02 62.80 68.15
C LYS A 118 1.89 62.54 69.15
N ASN A 119 2.01 63.13 70.34
CA ASN A 119 1.05 62.94 71.43
C ASN A 119 0.70 64.31 72.00
N VAL A 120 -0.31 64.94 71.41
CA VAL A 120 -0.78 66.28 71.78
C VAL A 120 -1.25 66.30 73.23
N GLN A 121 -0.75 67.28 74.00
CA GLN A 121 -1.11 67.52 75.39
C GLN A 121 -1.97 68.79 75.53
N PRO A 122 -2.73 68.95 76.63
CA PRO A 122 -3.46 70.20 76.90
C PRO A 122 -2.56 71.46 76.89
N SER A 123 -1.27 71.32 77.24
CA SER A 123 -0.28 72.40 77.20
C SER A 123 0.13 72.81 75.79
N ASP A 124 -0.15 72.00 74.78
CA ASP A 124 0.14 72.29 73.37
C ASP A 124 -0.93 73.18 72.73
N GLN A 125 -1.97 73.57 73.48
CA GLN A 125 -2.96 74.53 73.03
C GLN A 125 -2.36 75.95 72.99
N GLY A 126 -2.48 76.61 71.84
CA GLY A 126 -1.94 77.95 71.66
C GLY A 126 -1.82 78.35 70.19
N HIS A 127 -0.92 79.28 69.92
CA HIS A 127 -0.61 79.81 68.61
C HIS A 127 0.78 79.35 68.20
N TYR A 128 0.88 78.72 67.05
CA TYR A 128 2.13 78.29 66.44
C TYR A 128 2.46 79.23 65.31
N LYS A 129 3.61 79.89 65.42
CA LYS A 129 4.09 80.84 64.42
C LYS A 129 5.29 80.23 63.71
N CYS A 130 5.15 80.07 62.39
CA CYS A 130 6.24 79.70 61.52
C CYS A 130 6.85 80.99 60.98
N SER A 131 8.14 81.19 61.24
CA SER A 131 8.93 82.28 60.68
C SER A 131 10.06 81.72 59.85
N THR A 132 10.46 82.45 58.83
CA THR A 132 11.60 82.06 58.00
C THR A 132 12.63 83.18 57.99
N PRO A 133 13.88 82.93 58.40
CA PRO A 133 14.94 83.93 58.29
C PRO A 133 15.08 84.45 56.86
N SER A 134 15.28 85.76 56.69
CA SER A 134 15.38 86.37 55.36
C SER A 134 16.67 85.96 54.66
N THR A 135 16.54 85.28 53.52
CA THR A 135 17.64 85.04 52.56
C THR A 135 17.65 86.05 51.42
N ASP A 136 16.63 86.90 51.37
CA ASP A 136 16.29 87.78 50.27
C ASP A 136 17.15 89.05 50.28
N ALA A 137 17.46 89.58 49.10
CA ALA A 137 18.25 90.80 48.94
C ALA A 137 17.52 92.06 49.43
N THR A 138 16.18 92.03 49.41
CA THR A 138 15.30 93.09 49.92
C THR A 138 14.15 92.48 50.71
N VAL A 139 13.92 92.95 51.94
CA VAL A 139 12.80 92.46 52.77
C VAL A 139 11.48 92.96 52.21
N GLN A 140 10.78 92.10 51.48
CA GLN A 140 9.49 92.37 50.84
C GLN A 140 8.58 91.14 50.98
N GLY A 141 7.32 91.34 51.36
CA GLY A 141 6.35 90.25 51.62
C GLY A 141 6.16 89.93 53.11
N ASN A 142 5.62 88.75 53.42
CA ASN A 142 5.47 88.24 54.79
C ASN A 142 6.47 87.10 55.07
N TYR A 143 7.19 87.23 56.19
CA TYR A 143 8.25 86.30 56.61
C TYR A 143 7.81 85.39 57.76
N GLU A 144 6.59 85.59 58.25
CA GLU A 144 5.98 84.78 59.28
C GLU A 144 4.47 84.64 59.02
N ASP A 145 3.92 83.53 59.51
CA ASP A 145 2.48 83.27 59.55
C ASP A 145 2.14 82.42 60.79
N THR A 146 0.92 82.56 61.30
CA THR A 146 0.50 81.98 62.60
C THR A 146 -0.80 81.20 62.50
N VAL A 147 -0.83 80.02 63.10
CA VAL A 147 -2.02 79.15 63.19
C VAL A 147 -2.39 78.91 64.64
N GLN A 148 -3.69 78.91 64.93
CA GLN A 148 -4.21 78.57 66.24
C GLN A 148 -4.47 77.07 66.34
N VAL A 149 -4.05 76.45 67.44
CA VAL A 149 -4.31 75.04 67.75
C VAL A 149 -5.17 74.96 69.00
N LYS A 150 -6.28 74.22 68.92
CA LYS A 150 -7.21 73.95 70.02
C LYS A 150 -7.18 72.48 70.39
N VAL A 151 -6.99 72.18 71.68
CA VAL A 151 -6.87 70.80 72.16
C VAL A 151 -8.13 70.42 72.94
N LEU A 152 -8.79 69.34 72.51
CA LEU A 152 -9.99 68.78 73.16
C LEU A 152 -9.63 67.56 74.01
N ALA A 153 -10.36 67.36 75.10
CA ALA A 153 -10.26 66.12 75.88
C ALA A 153 -10.86 64.93 75.09
N ASP A 154 -10.31 63.73 75.29
CA ASP A 154 -10.87 62.51 74.74
C ASP A 154 -12.24 62.21 75.37
N SER A 155 -13.29 62.33 74.57
CA SER A 155 -14.68 62.11 74.96
C SER A 155 -15.40 61.09 74.07
N LEU A 156 -14.68 60.44 73.15
CA LEU A 156 -15.25 59.43 72.25
C LEU A 156 -15.21 58.05 72.92
N HIS A 157 -16.39 57.48 73.17
CA HIS A 157 -16.53 56.13 73.69
C HIS A 157 -17.01 55.21 72.59
N VAL A 158 -16.27 54.12 72.34
CA VAL A 158 -16.64 53.06 71.39
C VAL A 158 -16.56 51.73 72.10
N GLY A 159 -17.64 50.95 72.02
CA GLY A 159 -17.73 49.66 72.71
C GLY A 159 -18.56 48.64 71.93
N PRO A 160 -18.33 47.34 72.16
CA PRO A 160 -19.22 46.33 71.64
C PRO A 160 -20.52 46.36 72.44
N SER A 161 -21.66 46.18 71.78
CA SER A 161 -22.92 45.96 72.48
C SER A 161 -22.91 44.54 73.09
N ALA A 162 -23.54 44.34 74.26
CA ALA A 162 -23.58 43.08 75.03
C ALA A 162 -24.26 41.87 74.31
N ARG A 163 -24.59 42.01 73.02
CA ARG A 163 -25.24 41.03 72.15
C ARG A 163 -24.74 41.30 70.73
N PRO A 164 -24.20 40.29 69.99
CA PRO A 164 -24.19 38.83 70.19
C PRO A 164 -22.94 38.29 70.95
N PRO A 165 -22.78 36.97 71.17
CA PRO A 165 -21.54 36.39 71.71
C PRO A 165 -20.30 36.74 70.86
N PRO A 166 -19.09 36.71 71.46
CA PRO A 166 -17.85 37.08 70.78
C PRO A 166 -17.51 36.16 69.59
N SER A 167 -18.12 34.98 69.51
CA SER A 167 -18.07 34.10 68.35
C SER A 167 -19.46 33.63 67.93
N LEU A 168 -19.76 33.72 66.64
CA LEU A 168 -20.98 33.22 66.01
C LEU A 168 -20.62 32.09 65.05
N SER A 169 -21.18 30.91 65.27
CA SER A 169 -21.09 29.79 64.32
C SER A 169 -22.40 29.68 63.56
N LEU A 170 -22.36 29.96 62.27
CA LEU A 170 -23.51 30.03 61.37
C LEU A 170 -23.33 29.04 60.22
N ARG A 171 -24.41 28.75 59.49
CA ARG A 171 -24.37 28.03 58.20
C ARG A 171 -24.58 29.01 57.06
N GLU A 172 -24.13 28.64 55.86
CA GLU A 172 -24.32 29.48 54.67
C GLU A 172 -25.82 29.75 54.42
N GLY A 173 -26.17 31.02 54.22
CA GLY A 173 -27.55 31.48 54.06
C GLY A 173 -28.26 31.91 55.34
N GLU A 174 -27.71 31.63 56.53
CA GLU A 174 -28.29 32.11 57.79
C GLU A 174 -28.08 33.62 57.97
N PRO A 175 -29.05 34.35 58.55
CA PRO A 175 -28.90 35.77 58.85
C PRO A 175 -28.11 36.01 60.13
N PHE A 176 -27.40 37.14 60.22
CA PHE A 176 -26.79 37.60 61.47
C PHE A 176 -26.77 39.13 61.59
N GLU A 177 -26.70 39.59 62.84
CA GLU A 177 -26.63 41.01 63.19
C GLU A 177 -25.46 41.26 64.14
N LEU A 178 -24.71 42.34 63.90
CA LEU A 178 -23.66 42.84 64.79
C LEU A 178 -23.99 44.26 65.26
N ARG A 179 -23.63 44.60 66.49
CA ARG A 179 -23.97 45.88 67.10
C ARG A 179 -22.78 46.52 67.79
N CYS A 180 -22.60 47.81 67.54
CA CYS A 180 -21.56 48.65 68.10
C CYS A 180 -22.18 49.90 68.70
N THR A 181 -21.70 50.35 69.86
CA THR A 181 -22.14 51.59 70.50
C THR A 181 -21.04 52.63 70.41
N ALA A 182 -21.36 53.83 69.93
CA ALA A 182 -20.45 54.96 69.89
C ALA A 182 -21.13 56.27 70.26
N ALA A 183 -20.52 57.01 71.17
CA ALA A 183 -21.00 58.30 71.64
C ALA A 183 -19.82 59.25 71.86
N SER A 184 -20.02 60.54 71.57
CA SER A 184 -19.08 61.61 71.88
C SER A 184 -19.76 62.67 72.74
N ALA A 185 -19.05 63.16 73.75
CA ALA A 185 -19.46 64.28 74.59
C ALA A 185 -18.60 65.53 74.33
N SER A 186 -18.14 65.70 73.08
CA SER A 186 -17.31 66.83 72.67
C SER A 186 -18.04 68.17 72.91
N PRO A 187 -17.34 69.20 73.44
CA PRO A 187 -17.92 70.53 73.65
C PRO A 187 -18.13 71.32 72.34
N LEU A 188 -17.61 70.83 71.22
CA LEU A 188 -17.81 71.40 69.88
C LEU A 188 -18.79 70.55 69.07
N HIS A 189 -19.41 71.15 68.06
CA HIS A 189 -20.30 70.42 67.16
C HIS A 189 -19.48 69.49 66.26
N THR A 190 -19.52 68.20 66.56
CA THR A 190 -18.80 67.15 65.84
C THR A 190 -19.77 66.12 65.25
N HIS A 191 -19.30 65.38 64.25
CA HIS A 191 -20.04 64.34 63.55
C HIS A 191 -19.29 63.02 63.66
N LEU A 192 -20.01 61.94 63.97
CA LEU A 192 -19.44 60.59 63.97
C LEU A 192 -19.58 59.94 62.60
N ALA A 193 -18.49 59.38 62.10
CA ALA A 193 -18.46 58.46 60.98
C ALA A 193 -18.18 57.05 61.52
N LEU A 194 -18.79 56.03 60.93
CA LEU A 194 -18.63 54.64 61.33
C LEU A 194 -18.27 53.76 60.14
N LEU A 195 -17.37 52.82 60.34
CA LEU A 195 -16.96 51.82 59.36
C LEU A 195 -16.98 50.42 59.99
N TRP A 196 -17.71 49.50 59.35
CA TRP A 196 -17.57 48.07 59.63
C TRP A 196 -16.45 47.48 58.77
N GLU A 197 -15.45 46.92 59.42
CA GLU A 197 -14.30 46.28 58.77
C GLU A 197 -14.27 44.78 59.08
N LEU A 198 -14.11 43.94 58.06
CA LEU A 198 -13.97 42.49 58.16
C LEU A 198 -12.50 42.08 58.03
N HIS A 199 -11.99 41.37 59.03
CA HIS A 199 -10.65 40.81 59.08
C HIS A 199 -10.70 39.32 58.81
N ARG A 200 -10.03 38.88 57.74
CA ARG A 200 -9.85 37.47 57.40
C ARG A 200 -8.36 37.17 57.27
N GLY A 201 -7.76 36.75 58.38
CA GLY A 201 -6.30 36.64 58.48
C GLY A 201 -5.64 38.03 58.31
N PRO A 202 -4.67 38.21 57.39
CA PRO A 202 -4.06 39.52 57.14
C PRO A 202 -4.93 40.44 56.26
N ALA A 203 -5.95 39.91 55.58
CA ALA A 203 -6.78 40.68 54.65
C ALA A 203 -7.85 41.47 55.41
N ARG A 204 -7.96 42.77 55.10
CA ARG A 204 -8.94 43.69 55.65
C ARG A 204 -9.88 44.17 54.55
N ARG A 205 -11.18 44.21 54.82
CA ARG A 205 -12.19 44.65 53.85
C ARG A 205 -13.23 45.52 54.53
N ASN A 206 -13.52 46.66 53.93
CA ASN A 206 -14.62 47.51 54.34
C ASN A 206 -15.94 46.83 53.92
N VAL A 207 -16.88 46.72 54.84
CA VAL A 207 -18.19 46.12 54.61
C VAL A 207 -19.19 47.22 54.24
N LEU A 208 -19.42 48.14 55.16
CA LEU A 208 -20.35 49.26 54.99
C LEU A 208 -19.95 50.40 55.94
N ALA A 209 -19.93 51.63 55.42
CA ALA A 209 -19.59 52.83 56.18
C ALA A 209 -20.77 53.81 56.23
N LEU A 210 -20.88 54.54 57.33
CA LEU A 210 -21.68 55.75 57.50
C LEU A 210 -20.71 56.93 57.57
N THR A 211 -20.78 57.86 56.61
CA THR A 211 -19.90 59.03 56.57
C THR A 211 -20.32 60.09 57.58
N HIS A 212 -19.43 61.05 57.87
CA HIS A 212 -19.73 62.20 58.74
C HIS A 212 -20.90 63.06 58.22
N GLU A 213 -21.17 63.02 56.91
CA GLU A 213 -22.35 63.66 56.29
C GLU A 213 -23.65 62.85 56.41
N GLY A 214 -23.63 61.69 57.09
CA GLY A 214 -24.79 60.82 57.24
C GLY A 214 -25.12 59.98 55.99
N ARG A 215 -24.15 59.74 55.09
CA ARG A 215 -24.36 58.91 53.89
C ARG A 215 -23.80 57.51 54.07
N PHE A 216 -24.48 56.52 53.51
CA PHE A 216 -23.99 55.14 53.50
C PHE A 216 -23.08 54.89 52.29
N HIS A 217 -21.95 54.25 52.52
CA HIS A 217 -20.98 53.89 51.48
C HIS A 217 -20.59 52.41 51.61
N PRO A 218 -21.06 51.53 50.68
CA PRO A 218 -20.67 50.13 50.69
C PRO A 218 -19.21 49.95 50.29
N GLY A 219 -18.52 49.01 50.93
CA GLY A 219 -17.16 48.66 50.54
C GLY A 219 -17.10 47.75 49.32
N LEU A 220 -15.90 47.61 48.74
CA LEU A 220 -15.65 46.81 47.55
C LEU A 220 -16.08 45.35 47.74
N GLY A 221 -16.98 44.87 46.88
CA GLY A 221 -17.55 43.52 46.92
C GLY A 221 -18.86 43.41 47.73
N TYR A 222 -19.29 44.49 48.40
CA TYR A 222 -20.55 44.56 49.13
C TYR A 222 -21.60 45.45 48.45
N GLU A 223 -21.28 46.11 47.33
CA GLU A 223 -22.17 47.06 46.66
C GLU A 223 -23.47 46.40 46.23
N GLN A 224 -23.41 45.28 45.53
CA GLN A 224 -24.62 44.57 45.07
C GLN A 224 -25.46 44.05 46.25
N ARG A 225 -24.80 43.65 47.34
CA ARG A 225 -25.47 43.14 48.56
C ARG A 225 -26.13 44.27 49.34
N TYR A 226 -25.53 45.46 49.35
CA TYR A 226 -26.15 46.67 49.88
C TYR A 226 -27.37 47.08 49.05
N HIS A 227 -27.26 47.17 47.72
CA HIS A 227 -28.37 47.55 46.84
C HIS A 227 -29.54 46.55 46.86
N SER A 228 -29.27 45.25 47.03
CA SER A 228 -30.30 44.22 47.19
C SER A 228 -30.89 44.15 48.60
N GLY A 229 -30.30 44.88 49.56
CA GLY A 229 -30.71 44.88 50.96
C GLY A 229 -30.27 43.66 51.77
N ASP A 230 -29.38 42.84 51.23
CA ASP A 230 -28.76 41.68 51.89
C ASP A 230 -27.82 42.14 53.01
N VAL A 231 -27.13 43.27 52.84
CA VAL A 231 -26.28 43.89 53.87
C VAL A 231 -26.77 45.31 54.13
N ARG A 232 -27.02 45.64 55.41
CA ARG A 232 -27.58 46.93 55.83
C ARG A 232 -26.88 47.45 57.08
N LEU A 233 -26.80 48.77 57.20
CA LEU A 233 -26.34 49.46 58.40
C LEU A 233 -27.47 50.36 58.88
N ASP A 234 -27.96 50.09 60.08
CA ASP A 234 -29.03 50.86 60.72
C ASP A 234 -28.49 51.61 61.94
N THR A 235 -28.94 52.84 62.15
CA THR A 235 -28.78 53.54 63.43
C THR A 235 -29.97 53.19 64.33
N VAL A 236 -29.69 52.62 65.50
CA VAL A 236 -30.69 52.15 66.47
C VAL A 236 -30.60 53.03 67.70
N GLY A 237 -31.44 54.06 67.81
CA GLY A 237 -31.31 55.07 68.87
C GLY A 237 -30.29 56.15 68.51
N SER A 238 -29.67 56.77 69.52
CA SER A 238 -28.73 57.88 69.34
C SER A 238 -27.26 57.46 69.22
N ASP A 239 -26.90 56.27 69.72
CA ASP A 239 -25.52 55.85 69.92
C ASP A 239 -25.23 54.40 69.46
N ALA A 240 -26.23 53.63 69.02
CA ALA A 240 -26.05 52.26 68.58
C ALA A 240 -26.15 52.12 67.05
N TYR A 241 -25.23 51.34 66.49
CA TYR A 241 -25.09 51.08 65.06
C TYR A 241 -25.13 49.58 64.81
N ARG A 242 -26.04 49.14 63.94
CA ARG A 242 -26.34 47.73 63.68
C ARG A 242 -25.99 47.37 62.24
N LEU A 243 -25.04 46.45 62.06
CA LEU A 243 -24.79 45.78 60.79
C LEU A 243 -25.69 44.53 60.71
N SER A 244 -26.55 44.47 59.69
CA SER A 244 -27.44 43.34 59.45
C SER A 244 -27.06 42.65 58.14
N VAL A 245 -26.82 41.34 58.19
CA VAL A 245 -26.53 40.50 57.02
C VAL A 245 -27.64 39.46 56.91
N SER A 246 -28.41 39.50 55.84
CA SER A 246 -29.60 38.67 55.65
C SER A 246 -29.24 37.24 55.23
N ARG A 247 -28.13 37.06 54.51
CA ARG A 247 -27.60 35.76 54.08
C ARG A 247 -26.09 35.73 54.25
N ALA A 248 -25.61 34.96 55.22
CA ALA A 248 -24.18 34.73 55.40
C ALA A 248 -23.61 33.96 54.21
N LEU A 249 -22.56 34.49 53.58
CA LEU A 249 -21.80 33.83 52.52
C LEU A 249 -20.44 33.40 53.07
N SER A 250 -19.80 32.38 52.49
CA SER A 250 -18.42 32.00 52.86
C SER A 250 -17.38 33.15 52.81
N ALA A 251 -17.68 34.24 52.11
CA ALA A 251 -16.89 35.47 52.08
C ALA A 251 -17.01 36.33 53.36
N ASP A 252 -18.11 36.20 54.12
CA ASP A 252 -18.41 36.95 55.36
C ASP A 252 -17.71 36.37 56.59
N GLN A 253 -17.00 35.26 56.43
CA GLN A 253 -16.25 34.65 57.53
C GLN A 253 -15.04 35.51 57.93
N GLY A 254 -14.95 35.84 59.22
CA GLY A 254 -13.84 36.59 59.79
C GLY A 254 -14.19 37.32 61.09
N SER A 255 -13.25 38.12 61.59
CA SER A 255 -13.46 39.00 62.74
C SER A 255 -13.95 40.37 62.29
N TYR A 256 -15.04 40.85 62.86
CA TYR A 256 -15.65 42.14 62.54
C TYR A 256 -15.22 43.20 63.54
N ARG A 257 -14.73 44.32 63.04
CA ARG A 257 -14.36 45.51 63.81
C ARG A 257 -15.28 46.67 63.46
N CYS A 258 -15.64 47.43 64.48
CA CYS A 258 -16.35 48.70 64.37
C CYS A 258 -15.33 49.81 64.59
N ILE A 259 -15.10 50.61 63.55
CA ILE A 259 -14.19 51.76 63.55
C ILE A 259 -15.05 53.02 63.53
N VAL A 260 -14.80 53.94 64.46
CA VAL A 260 -15.56 55.18 64.58
C VAL A 260 -14.58 56.34 64.61
N SER A 261 -14.77 57.28 63.70
CA SER A 261 -14.02 58.52 63.64
C SER A 261 -14.91 59.72 63.91
N GLU A 262 -14.35 60.70 64.61
CA GLU A 262 -15.03 61.95 64.92
C GLU A 262 -14.49 63.07 64.03
N TRP A 263 -15.40 63.82 63.43
CA TRP A 263 -15.12 64.85 62.44
C TRP A 263 -15.67 66.20 62.88
N ILE A 264 -14.95 67.27 62.55
CA ILE A 264 -15.39 68.65 62.75
C ILE A 264 -15.38 69.40 61.41
N ALA A 265 -16.39 70.24 61.19
CA ALA A 265 -16.44 71.13 60.03
C ALA A 265 -15.94 72.51 60.44
N GLU A 266 -14.83 72.96 59.86
CA GLU A 266 -14.30 74.30 60.05
C GLU A 266 -14.21 75.04 58.71
N GLN A 267 -14.87 76.20 58.61
CA GLN A 267 -14.92 77.03 57.38
C GLN A 267 -15.31 76.25 56.11
N GLY A 268 -16.11 75.19 56.25
CA GLY A 268 -16.55 74.33 55.14
C GLY A 268 -15.64 73.13 54.81
N ASN A 269 -14.51 72.97 55.51
CA ASN A 269 -13.63 71.82 55.37
C ASN A 269 -13.79 70.86 56.56
N TRP A 270 -13.98 69.57 56.25
CA TRP A 270 -14.06 68.51 57.25
C TRP A 270 -12.67 68.04 57.66
N GLN A 271 -12.45 67.95 58.97
CA GLN A 271 -11.23 67.40 59.54
C GLN A 271 -11.56 66.27 60.52
N GLU A 272 -10.85 65.16 60.38
CA GLU A 272 -10.87 64.07 61.35
C GLU A 272 -10.03 64.46 62.57
N ILE A 273 -10.61 64.33 63.77
CA ILE A 273 -9.96 64.75 65.01
C ILE A 273 -9.56 63.57 65.92
N GLN A 274 -10.20 62.42 65.77
CA GLN A 274 -9.83 61.15 66.42
C GLN A 274 -10.52 59.94 65.78
N GLU A 275 -9.92 58.75 65.94
CA GLU A 275 -10.47 57.46 65.52
C GLU A 275 -10.30 56.42 66.65
N LYS A 276 -11.32 55.58 66.86
CA LYS A 276 -11.27 54.42 67.76
C LYS A 276 -11.87 53.19 67.11
N ALA A 277 -11.27 52.02 67.37
CA ALA A 277 -11.70 50.75 66.80
C ALA A 277 -11.90 49.67 67.87
N VAL A 278 -13.00 48.93 67.79
CA VAL A 278 -13.34 47.83 68.69
C VAL A 278 -13.64 46.55 67.92
N GLU A 279 -13.15 45.41 68.42
CA GLU A 279 -13.52 44.10 67.90
C GLU A 279 -14.87 43.67 68.47
N VAL A 280 -15.82 43.34 67.59
CA VAL A 280 -17.22 43.08 67.98
C VAL A 280 -17.50 41.59 68.07
N ALA A 281 -17.21 40.83 67.01
CA ALA A 281 -17.43 39.38 66.99
C ALA A 281 -16.65 38.70 65.85
N THR A 282 -16.36 37.40 66.03
CA THR A 282 -15.86 36.51 64.97
C THR A 282 -16.99 35.65 64.41
N VAL A 283 -17.23 35.71 63.10
CA VAL A 283 -18.23 34.91 62.39
C VAL A 283 -17.56 33.73 61.71
N VAL A 284 -18.03 32.51 61.98
CA VAL A 284 -17.58 31.24 61.41
C VAL A 284 -18.73 30.61 60.63
N ILE A 285 -18.48 30.23 59.37
CA ILE A 285 -19.53 29.70 58.48
C ILE A 285 -19.25 28.22 58.19
N GLN A 286 -20.15 27.34 58.64
CA GLN A 286 -20.08 25.91 58.43
C GLN A 286 -20.65 25.53 57.05
N PRO A 287 -19.93 24.74 56.24
CA PRO A 287 -20.41 24.29 54.95
C PRO A 287 -21.52 23.24 55.11
N THR A 288 -22.49 23.25 54.17
CA THR A 288 -23.55 22.23 54.12
C THR A 288 -23.01 20.94 53.49
N VAL A 289 -23.25 19.79 54.12
CA VAL A 289 -22.82 18.49 53.57
C VAL A 289 -23.94 17.94 52.69
N LEU A 290 -23.64 17.74 51.41
CA LEU A 290 -24.53 17.12 50.43
C LEU A 290 -23.79 15.99 49.72
N ARG A 291 -24.42 14.82 49.63
CA ARG A 291 -23.93 13.69 48.82
C ARG A 291 -25.05 13.14 47.96
N ALA A 292 -24.72 12.80 46.72
CA ALA A 292 -25.58 12.12 45.77
C ALA A 292 -24.98 10.75 45.42
N ALA A 293 -25.78 9.70 45.47
CA ALA A 293 -25.35 8.34 45.19
C ALA A 293 -26.23 7.70 44.11
N VAL A 294 -25.59 7.04 43.16
CA VAL A 294 -26.24 6.26 42.08
C VAL A 294 -25.62 4.85 42.02
N PRO A 295 -26.33 3.85 41.47
CA PRO A 295 -25.79 2.51 41.27
C PRO A 295 -24.54 2.53 40.38
N LYS A 296 -23.47 1.80 40.76
CA LYS A 296 -22.20 1.83 40.01
C LYS A 296 -22.24 1.10 38.66
N ASN A 297 -22.83 -0.09 38.61
CA ASN A 297 -22.88 -0.93 37.41
C ASN A 297 -24.32 -1.42 37.22
N VAL A 298 -24.91 -1.12 36.06
CA VAL A 298 -26.27 -1.53 35.72
C VAL A 298 -26.24 -2.18 34.35
N SER A 299 -26.75 -3.41 34.26
CA SER A 299 -26.92 -4.11 33.00
C SER A 299 -28.39 -4.17 32.63
N VAL A 300 -28.75 -3.74 31.42
CA VAL A 300 -30.13 -3.75 30.93
C VAL A 300 -30.17 -4.42 29.55
N ALA A 301 -31.21 -5.20 29.27
CA ALA A 301 -31.40 -5.78 27.95
C ALA A 301 -31.97 -4.74 26.97
N GLU A 302 -31.58 -4.82 25.70
CA GLU A 302 -32.13 -3.95 24.66
C GLU A 302 -33.67 -4.05 24.60
N GLY A 303 -34.35 -2.90 24.45
CA GLY A 303 -35.80 -2.78 24.41
C GLY A 303 -36.50 -2.84 25.78
N LYS A 304 -35.76 -2.99 26.89
CA LYS A 304 -36.29 -2.83 28.25
C LYS A 304 -36.14 -1.38 28.72
N GLU A 305 -36.80 -1.05 29.82
CA GLU A 305 -36.67 0.25 30.48
C GLU A 305 -35.48 0.24 31.45
N LEU A 306 -34.67 1.31 31.43
CA LEU A 306 -33.59 1.54 32.38
C LEU A 306 -34.08 2.51 33.46
N ASP A 307 -34.10 2.05 34.72
CA ASP A 307 -34.41 2.87 35.90
C ASP A 307 -33.12 3.09 36.71
N LEU A 308 -32.71 4.36 36.85
CA LEU A 308 -31.59 4.77 37.67
C LEU A 308 -32.09 5.63 38.83
N THR A 309 -31.80 5.20 40.05
CA THR A 309 -32.14 5.94 41.27
C THR A 309 -30.96 6.78 41.76
N CYS A 310 -31.20 8.06 42.04
CA CYS A 310 -30.29 8.99 42.67
C CYS A 310 -30.76 9.29 44.09
N ASN A 311 -29.96 8.85 45.07
CA ASN A 311 -30.24 9.03 46.48
C ASN A 311 -29.42 10.20 47.05
N ILE A 312 -30.10 11.12 47.73
CA ILE A 312 -29.55 12.36 48.27
C ILE A 312 -29.49 12.27 49.79
N THR A 313 -28.31 12.53 50.35
CA THR A 313 -28.11 12.66 51.80
C THR A 313 -27.57 14.04 52.13
N THR A 314 -28.23 14.73 53.06
CA THR A 314 -27.80 16.03 53.59
C THR A 314 -27.94 16.07 55.11
N ASP A 315 -27.07 16.85 55.76
CA ASP A 315 -27.10 17.12 57.21
C ASP A 315 -28.12 18.20 57.60
N ARG A 316 -28.76 18.87 56.64
CA ARG A 316 -29.86 19.82 56.88
C ARG A 316 -31.19 19.11 57.11
N ALA A 317 -31.93 19.60 58.10
CA ALA A 317 -33.28 19.13 58.46
C ALA A 317 -34.41 20.11 58.08
N ASP A 318 -34.07 21.29 57.56
CA ASP A 318 -35.02 22.35 57.18
C ASP A 318 -35.80 22.02 55.87
N ASP A 319 -36.82 22.82 55.52
CA ASP A 319 -37.57 22.73 54.24
C ASP A 319 -36.64 23.08 53.07
N VAL A 320 -35.89 22.07 52.60
CA VAL A 320 -34.98 22.16 51.46
C VAL A 320 -35.61 21.57 50.21
N ARG A 321 -35.36 22.21 49.07
CA ARG A 321 -35.84 21.78 47.75
C ARG A 321 -34.67 21.34 46.89
N PRO A 322 -34.56 20.05 46.53
CA PRO A 322 -33.53 19.59 45.61
C PRO A 322 -33.91 19.91 44.17
N GLU A 323 -32.95 20.46 43.42
CA GLU A 323 -32.97 20.50 41.96
C GLU A 323 -32.06 19.38 41.45
N VAL A 324 -32.59 18.52 40.58
CA VAL A 324 -31.88 17.31 40.12
C VAL A 324 -31.75 17.33 38.61
N THR A 325 -30.52 17.25 38.12
CA THR A 325 -30.20 17.16 36.69
C THR A 325 -29.46 15.87 36.40
N TRP A 326 -29.96 15.09 35.44
CA TRP A 326 -29.28 13.91 34.93
C TRP A 326 -28.50 14.24 33.67
N SER A 327 -27.23 13.81 33.62
CA SER A 327 -26.39 13.95 32.43
C SER A 327 -25.78 12.62 32.01
N PHE A 328 -25.49 12.49 30.72
CA PHE A 328 -24.90 11.31 30.10
C PHE A 328 -23.59 11.65 29.42
N SER A 329 -22.57 10.81 29.62
CA SER A 329 -21.28 10.87 28.92
C SER A 329 -20.86 9.47 28.46
N ARG A 330 -20.05 9.41 27.40
CA ARG A 330 -19.41 8.14 26.97
C ARG A 330 -18.16 7.83 27.79
N THR A 331 -17.60 8.82 28.46
CA THR A 331 -16.42 8.69 29.32
C THR A 331 -16.82 8.86 30.79
N PRO A 332 -16.05 8.27 31.72
CA PRO A 332 -16.32 8.40 33.15
C PRO A 332 -16.02 9.79 33.72
N ASP A 333 -15.38 10.67 32.94
CA ASP A 333 -15.08 12.04 33.33
C ASP A 333 -16.17 13.01 32.82
N SER A 334 -16.88 13.63 33.76
CA SER A 334 -17.99 14.55 33.51
C SER A 334 -17.54 15.94 33.05
N THR A 335 -16.24 16.27 33.14
CA THR A 335 -15.72 17.62 32.84
C THR A 335 -15.35 17.84 31.37
N LEU A 336 -15.36 16.78 30.56
CA LEU A 336 -15.05 16.82 29.13
C LEU A 336 -16.22 17.41 28.31
N PRO A 337 -15.94 18.17 27.24
CA PRO A 337 -16.95 18.64 26.30
C PRO A 337 -17.57 17.44 25.56
N GLY A 338 -18.69 16.96 26.07
CA GLY A 338 -19.37 15.74 25.60
C GLY A 338 -20.51 15.26 26.50
N SER A 339 -20.62 15.77 27.73
CA SER A 339 -21.74 15.51 28.63
C SER A 339 -23.04 16.15 28.10
N ARG A 340 -24.07 15.32 27.88
CA ARG A 340 -25.41 15.75 27.44
C ARG A 340 -26.40 15.68 28.59
N VAL A 341 -27.11 16.78 28.87
CA VAL A 341 -28.22 16.79 29.83
C VAL A 341 -29.40 15.98 29.27
N LEU A 342 -29.89 15.02 30.04
CA LEU A 342 -30.99 14.13 29.67
C LEU A 342 -32.35 14.63 30.19
N ALA A 343 -32.38 14.99 31.46
CA ALA A 343 -33.57 15.49 32.14
C ALA A 343 -33.17 16.39 33.30
N ARG A 344 -34.00 17.40 33.57
CA ARG A 344 -33.88 18.30 34.73
C ARG A 344 -35.21 18.37 35.45
N LEU A 345 -35.18 18.20 36.76
CA LEU A 345 -36.28 18.53 37.66
C LEU A 345 -35.90 19.80 38.40
N ASP A 346 -36.67 20.86 38.18
CA ASP A 346 -36.44 22.12 38.86
C ASP A 346 -36.94 22.12 40.31
N ARG A 347 -36.69 23.22 41.02
CA ARG A 347 -37.11 23.42 42.41
C ARG A 347 -38.62 23.31 42.60
N ASP A 348 -39.40 23.72 41.61
CA ASP A 348 -40.86 23.77 41.66
C ASP A 348 -41.48 22.43 41.20
N SER A 349 -40.65 21.39 41.09
CA SER A 349 -41.00 20.02 40.67
C SER A 349 -41.50 19.91 39.23
N LEU A 350 -41.12 20.85 38.37
CA LEU A 350 -41.35 20.77 36.93
C LEU A 350 -40.23 19.97 36.26
N VAL A 351 -40.65 18.99 35.46
CA VAL A 351 -39.76 18.11 34.71
C VAL A 351 -39.54 18.66 33.30
N HIS A 352 -38.28 18.91 32.96
CA HIS A 352 -37.84 19.16 31.60
C HIS A 352 -37.11 17.91 31.08
N SER A 353 -37.77 17.14 30.23
CA SER A 353 -37.19 15.93 29.64
C SER A 353 -37.66 15.70 28.19
N SER A 354 -36.96 14.82 27.49
CA SER A 354 -37.36 14.33 26.16
C SER A 354 -38.42 13.21 26.29
N PRO A 355 -39.25 12.93 25.27
CA PRO A 355 -40.39 12.01 25.38
C PRO A 355 -40.06 10.56 25.76
N HIS A 356 -38.80 10.12 25.59
CA HIS A 356 -38.32 8.78 25.93
C HIS A 356 -37.64 8.71 27.31
N ILE A 357 -37.55 9.84 28.01
CA ILE A 357 -36.87 9.98 29.30
C ILE A 357 -37.85 10.59 30.28
N ALA A 358 -38.16 9.87 31.34
CA ALA A 358 -38.97 10.38 32.43
C ALA A 358 -38.10 10.57 33.67
N LEU A 359 -38.32 11.66 34.38
CA LEU A 359 -37.70 11.95 35.66
C LEU A 359 -38.83 12.04 36.68
N SER A 360 -38.74 11.25 37.74
CA SER A 360 -39.73 11.19 38.81
C SER A 360 -39.03 11.12 40.17
N HIS A 361 -39.78 11.32 41.25
CA HIS A 361 -39.25 11.15 42.60
C HIS A 361 -40.32 10.50 43.47
N VAL A 362 -39.89 9.61 44.37
CA VAL A 362 -40.80 8.90 45.30
C VAL A 362 -40.86 9.64 46.63
N ASP A 363 -39.74 10.24 47.04
CA ASP A 363 -39.61 11.06 48.24
C ASP A 363 -38.65 12.23 47.98
N ALA A 364 -38.45 13.11 48.96
CA ALA A 364 -37.57 14.28 48.85
C ALA A 364 -36.06 13.95 48.73
N ARG A 365 -35.69 12.66 48.72
CA ARG A 365 -34.29 12.18 48.71
C ARG A 365 -34.02 11.14 47.63
N SER A 366 -35.02 10.60 46.94
CA SER A 366 -34.91 9.53 45.95
C SER A 366 -35.51 9.94 44.61
N TYR A 367 -34.65 10.14 43.63
CA TYR A 367 -34.98 10.64 42.29
C TYR A 367 -34.68 9.59 41.23
N HIS A 368 -35.69 9.23 40.42
CA HIS A 368 -35.64 8.15 39.43
C HIS A 368 -35.59 8.69 38.02
N LEU A 369 -34.56 8.30 37.26
CA LEU A 369 -34.45 8.50 35.83
C LEU A 369 -34.87 7.21 35.11
N LEU A 370 -36.00 7.26 34.42
CA LEU A 370 -36.50 6.19 33.57
C LEU A 370 -36.19 6.50 32.10
N VAL A 371 -35.36 5.68 31.47
CA VAL A 371 -35.12 5.71 30.02
C VAL A 371 -35.90 4.57 29.39
N ARG A 372 -36.90 4.90 28.58
CA ARG A 372 -37.73 3.92 27.88
C ARG A 372 -37.04 3.43 26.62
N ASP A 373 -37.26 2.16 26.31
CA ASP A 373 -36.72 1.48 25.14
C ASP A 373 -35.20 1.71 25.03
N VAL A 374 -34.41 0.96 25.80
CA VAL A 374 -32.95 1.14 25.83
C VAL A 374 -32.30 0.47 24.62
N SER A 375 -31.28 1.10 24.05
CA SER A 375 -30.48 0.61 22.91
C SER A 375 -28.98 0.82 23.14
N LYS A 376 -28.15 0.31 22.23
CA LYS A 376 -26.69 0.32 22.36
C LYS A 376 -26.09 1.71 22.60
N GLU A 377 -26.68 2.77 22.05
CA GLU A 377 -26.25 4.17 22.24
C GLU A 377 -26.49 4.70 23.66
N ASN A 378 -27.34 4.05 24.44
CA ASN A 378 -27.56 4.38 25.85
C ASN A 378 -26.52 3.74 26.77
N SER A 379 -25.62 2.89 26.24
CA SER A 379 -24.49 2.39 27.03
C SER A 379 -23.47 3.50 27.26
N GLY A 380 -23.10 3.72 28.52
CA GLY A 380 -22.20 4.79 28.92
C GLY A 380 -22.31 5.10 30.41
N TYR A 381 -21.97 6.34 30.77
CA TYR A 381 -21.90 6.81 32.15
C TYR A 381 -22.96 7.87 32.42
N TYR A 382 -23.75 7.65 33.46
CA TYR A 382 -24.81 8.55 33.90
C TYR A 382 -24.42 9.22 35.21
N PHE A 383 -24.68 10.53 35.30
CA PHE A 383 -24.36 11.36 36.46
C PHE A 383 -25.62 12.05 36.95
N CYS A 384 -25.79 12.07 38.27
CA CYS A 384 -26.81 12.84 38.95
C CYS A 384 -26.18 14.08 39.57
N HIS A 385 -26.58 15.26 39.08
CA HIS A 385 -26.18 16.57 39.60
C HIS A 385 -27.29 17.10 40.49
N VAL A 386 -26.95 17.46 41.72
CA VAL A 386 -27.92 17.87 42.74
C VAL A 386 -27.52 19.24 43.26
N SER A 387 -28.44 20.19 43.15
CA SER A 387 -28.36 21.50 43.80
C SER A 387 -29.40 21.58 44.90
N LEU A 388 -28.98 21.90 46.13
CA LEU A 388 -29.87 22.03 47.27
C LEU A 388 -30.24 23.50 47.47
N TRP A 389 -31.53 23.80 47.52
CA TRP A 389 -32.06 25.15 47.72
C TRP A 389 -32.75 25.27 49.08
N ALA A 390 -32.52 26.39 49.76
CA ALA A 390 -33.16 26.71 51.03
C ALA A 390 -33.91 28.05 50.95
N PRO A 391 -34.98 28.22 51.75
CA PRO A 391 -35.71 29.48 51.82
C PRO A 391 -34.82 30.55 52.46
N GLY A 392 -34.75 31.73 51.83
CA GLY A 392 -34.10 32.93 52.36
C GLY A 392 -35.11 33.97 52.85
N HIS A 393 -34.60 35.15 53.23
CA HIS A 393 -35.43 36.32 53.53
C HIS A 393 -36.27 36.73 52.30
N ASN A 394 -37.53 37.15 52.52
CA ASN A 394 -38.50 37.56 51.48
C ASN A 394 -38.96 36.48 50.47
N ARG A 395 -39.17 35.23 50.90
CA ARG A 395 -39.64 34.11 50.02
C ARG A 395 -38.72 33.83 48.82
N SER A 396 -37.49 34.31 48.84
CA SER A 396 -36.47 34.02 47.84
C SER A 396 -35.80 32.68 48.16
N TRP A 397 -35.36 31.94 47.15
CA TRP A 397 -34.62 30.69 47.33
C TRP A 397 -33.17 30.89 46.95
N HIS A 398 -32.24 30.30 47.70
CA HIS A 398 -30.81 30.37 47.42
C HIS A 398 -30.17 28.99 47.50
N LYS A 399 -29.15 28.76 46.67
CA LYS A 399 -28.41 27.50 46.60
C LYS A 399 -27.45 27.43 47.80
N VAL A 400 -27.49 26.33 48.54
CA VAL A 400 -26.73 26.14 49.80
C VAL A 400 -25.75 24.97 49.76
N ALA A 401 -25.88 24.10 48.75
CA ALA A 401 -24.93 23.03 48.46
C ALA A 401 -25.11 22.54 47.02
N GLU A 402 -24.05 21.98 46.45
CA GLU A 402 -24.06 21.30 45.17
C GLU A 402 -23.19 20.04 45.24
N ALA A 403 -23.68 18.95 44.65
CA ALA A 403 -22.97 17.68 44.63
C ALA A 403 -23.22 16.93 43.32
N VAL A 404 -22.21 16.21 42.87
CA VAL A 404 -22.28 15.33 41.69
C VAL A 404 -22.03 13.90 42.15
N SER A 405 -22.86 12.96 41.71
CA SER A 405 -22.67 11.55 42.02
C SER A 405 -21.45 10.96 41.32
N SER A 406 -20.89 9.88 41.86
CA SER A 406 -20.02 9.00 41.07
C SER A 406 -20.76 8.48 39.83
N PRO A 407 -20.07 8.19 38.71
CA PRO A 407 -20.74 7.72 37.49
C PRO A 407 -21.40 6.35 37.67
N ALA A 408 -22.62 6.21 37.14
CA ALA A 408 -23.28 4.93 36.93
C ALA A 408 -22.92 4.37 35.55
N GLY A 409 -22.14 3.29 35.50
CA GLY A 409 -21.81 2.57 34.29
C GLY A 409 -22.96 1.68 33.83
N VAL A 410 -23.56 2.01 32.71
CA VAL A 410 -24.68 1.27 32.12
C VAL A 410 -24.21 0.45 30.92
N GLY A 411 -24.29 -0.87 31.04
CA GLY A 411 -24.06 -1.81 29.96
C GLY A 411 -25.38 -2.29 29.37
N VAL A 412 -25.55 -2.17 28.05
CA VAL A 412 -26.71 -2.71 27.36
C VAL A 412 -26.35 -4.08 26.79
N THR A 413 -27.16 -5.10 27.07
CA THR A 413 -26.98 -6.47 26.56
C THR A 413 -27.93 -6.71 25.39
N TRP A 414 -27.42 -7.27 24.29
CA TRP A 414 -28.20 -7.59 23.08
C TRP A 414 -27.94 -9.04 22.66
N LEU A 415 -28.94 -9.69 22.07
CA LEU A 415 -28.82 -11.04 21.53
C LEU A 415 -28.19 -10.95 20.14
N GLU A 416 -26.93 -11.38 20.01
CA GLU A 416 -26.29 -11.53 18.71
C GLU A 416 -26.78 -12.83 18.04
N PRO A 417 -27.18 -12.80 16.76
CA PRO A 417 -27.57 -14.01 16.06
C PRO A 417 -26.34 -14.90 15.85
N ASP A 418 -26.36 -16.10 16.42
CA ASP A 418 -25.35 -17.13 16.18
C ASP A 418 -25.79 -17.97 14.97
N TYR A 419 -24.97 -17.98 13.92
CA TYR A 419 -25.24 -18.71 12.68
C TYR A 419 -23.93 -19.06 11.97
N GLN A 420 -23.96 -20.15 11.21
CA GLN A 420 -22.83 -20.64 10.43
C GLN A 420 -23.15 -20.61 8.92
N VAL A 421 -22.13 -20.44 8.09
CA VAL A 421 -22.27 -20.37 6.63
C VAL A 421 -21.44 -21.45 5.97
N TYR A 422 -22.09 -22.26 5.16
CA TYR A 422 -21.46 -23.33 4.38
C TYR A 422 -21.67 -23.07 2.90
N LEU A 423 -20.61 -23.22 2.11
CA LEU A 423 -20.72 -23.26 0.66
C LEU A 423 -20.51 -24.69 0.20
N ASN A 424 -21.40 -25.18 -0.65
CA ASN A 424 -21.33 -26.49 -1.30
C ASN A 424 -21.36 -26.31 -2.81
N ALA A 425 -20.67 -27.18 -3.55
CA ALA A 425 -20.79 -27.26 -5.00
C ALA A 425 -21.64 -28.49 -5.35
N SER A 426 -22.84 -28.29 -5.89
CA SER A 426 -23.70 -29.39 -6.35
C SER A 426 -23.28 -29.92 -7.72
N LYS A 427 -22.68 -29.07 -8.56
CA LYS A 427 -22.09 -29.46 -9.84
C LYS A 427 -20.74 -28.77 -10.02
N VAL A 428 -19.72 -29.56 -10.29
CA VAL A 428 -18.35 -29.11 -10.58
C VAL A 428 -18.06 -29.48 -12.04
N PRO A 429 -17.55 -28.54 -12.86
CA PRO A 429 -17.31 -28.75 -14.28
C PRO A 429 -16.10 -29.67 -14.50
N GLY A 430 -16.20 -30.59 -15.44
CA GLY A 430 -15.08 -31.46 -15.84
C GLY A 430 -14.25 -30.88 -16.98
N PHE A 431 -14.83 -29.98 -17.78
CA PHE A 431 -14.20 -29.26 -18.89
C PHE A 431 -14.93 -27.93 -19.15
N ALA A 432 -14.38 -27.10 -20.05
CA ALA A 432 -15.04 -25.85 -20.46
C ALA A 432 -16.43 -26.12 -21.06
N ASP A 433 -17.38 -25.22 -20.82
CA ASP A 433 -18.82 -25.31 -21.14
C ASP A 433 -19.69 -26.20 -20.23
N ASP A 434 -19.12 -26.96 -19.28
CA ASP A 434 -19.94 -27.63 -18.27
C ASP A 434 -20.62 -26.61 -17.31
N PRO A 435 -21.80 -26.94 -16.77
CA PRO A 435 -22.45 -26.07 -15.79
C PRO A 435 -21.79 -26.19 -14.42
N THR A 436 -21.64 -25.06 -13.72
CA THR A 436 -21.25 -25.02 -12.30
C THR A 436 -22.42 -24.58 -11.46
N GLU A 437 -22.69 -25.28 -10.36
CA GLU A 437 -23.73 -24.92 -9.40
C GLU A 437 -23.15 -24.90 -7.98
N LEU A 438 -23.28 -23.74 -7.34
CA LEU A 438 -22.83 -23.46 -5.98
C LEU A 438 -24.03 -23.11 -5.12
N ALA A 439 -24.11 -23.68 -3.91
CA ALA A 439 -25.18 -23.47 -2.95
C ALA A 439 -24.59 -22.99 -1.61
N CYS A 440 -24.92 -21.75 -1.24
CA CYS A 440 -24.57 -21.14 0.04
C CYS A 440 -25.71 -21.37 1.04
N ARG A 441 -25.43 -22.09 2.12
CA ARG A 441 -26.39 -22.49 3.16
C ARG A 441 -26.07 -21.82 4.50
N VAL A 442 -27.09 -21.27 5.13
CA VAL A 442 -27.05 -20.71 6.50
C VAL A 442 -27.59 -21.75 7.47
N VAL A 443 -26.79 -22.16 8.45
CA VAL A 443 -27.12 -23.25 9.40
C VAL A 443 -27.08 -22.73 10.84
N ASP A 444 -27.91 -23.32 11.69
CA ASP A 444 -28.12 -22.99 13.11
C ASP A 444 -28.88 -21.67 13.34
N THR A 445 -29.98 -21.48 12.61
CA THR A 445 -30.97 -20.43 12.91
C THR A 445 -31.80 -20.81 14.13
N LYS A 446 -31.18 -20.92 15.33
CA LYS A 446 -31.93 -21.08 16.58
C LYS A 446 -32.84 -19.89 16.93
N SER A 447 -32.82 -18.83 16.14
CA SER A 447 -33.84 -17.79 16.16
C SER A 447 -34.64 -17.79 14.84
N GLY A 448 -35.69 -18.60 14.81
CA GLY A 448 -36.88 -18.29 14.00
C GLY A 448 -37.62 -17.04 14.52
N GLU A 449 -36.89 -15.97 14.85
CA GLU A 449 -37.46 -14.70 15.26
C GLU A 449 -37.63 -13.82 14.01
N ALA A 450 -38.83 -13.30 13.81
CA ALA A 450 -39.27 -12.56 12.63
C ALA A 450 -38.50 -11.24 12.31
N ASN A 451 -37.40 -10.96 13.00
CA ASN A 451 -36.66 -9.69 12.97
C ASN A 451 -35.24 -9.76 12.39
N VAL A 452 -34.84 -10.90 11.79
CA VAL A 452 -33.53 -11.07 11.14
C VAL A 452 -33.68 -11.27 9.63
N ARG A 453 -32.92 -10.51 8.83
CA ARG A 453 -32.78 -10.69 7.37
C ARG A 453 -31.35 -11.04 7.01
N PHE A 454 -31.15 -11.86 5.99
CA PHE A 454 -29.83 -12.22 5.49
C PHE A 454 -29.57 -11.60 4.12
N THR A 455 -28.38 -11.05 3.93
CA THR A 455 -27.85 -10.66 2.62
C THR A 455 -26.71 -11.58 2.24
N VAL A 456 -26.67 -12.03 1.00
CA VAL A 456 -25.64 -12.97 0.53
C VAL A 456 -24.83 -12.32 -0.58
N SER A 457 -23.52 -12.27 -0.37
CA SER A 457 -22.55 -11.74 -1.33
C SER A 457 -21.66 -12.87 -1.84
N TRP A 458 -21.59 -13.00 -3.15
CA TRP A 458 -20.78 -14.02 -3.84
C TRP A 458 -19.45 -13.44 -4.27
N TYR A 459 -18.35 -14.11 -3.95
CA TYR A 459 -17.01 -13.70 -4.30
C TYR A 459 -16.26 -14.77 -5.08
N TYR A 460 -15.44 -14.30 -6.01
CA TYR A 460 -14.51 -15.09 -6.80
C TYR A 460 -13.08 -14.61 -6.53
N ARG A 461 -12.15 -15.54 -6.36
CA ARG A 461 -10.72 -15.23 -6.26
C ARG A 461 -9.91 -16.20 -7.14
N MET A 462 -9.03 -15.65 -7.96
CA MET A 462 -8.08 -16.43 -8.76
C MET A 462 -6.71 -16.40 -8.07
N ASN A 463 -6.19 -17.56 -7.67
CA ASN A 463 -4.85 -17.63 -7.07
C ASN A 463 -3.80 -17.49 -8.19
N ARG A 464 -3.36 -16.27 -8.48
CA ARG A 464 -2.16 -16.03 -9.29
C ARG A 464 -0.91 -16.41 -8.48
N ARG A 465 0.13 -16.89 -9.15
CA ARG A 465 1.42 -17.20 -8.50
C ARG A 465 1.98 -15.93 -7.84
N SER A 466 2.53 -16.11 -6.64
CA SER A 466 2.77 -15.12 -5.60
C SER A 466 3.55 -13.87 -6.04
N ASP A 467 2.90 -12.71 -5.93
CA ASP A 467 3.42 -11.44 -5.36
C ASP A 467 2.38 -10.30 -5.47
N ASP A 468 1.25 -10.52 -6.16
CA ASP A 468 0.15 -9.56 -6.20
C ASP A 468 -0.89 -9.79 -5.08
N VAL A 469 -1.39 -8.70 -4.50
CA VAL A 469 -2.51 -8.67 -3.55
C VAL A 469 -3.69 -9.44 -4.15
N VAL A 470 -4.06 -10.55 -3.54
CA VAL A 470 -5.21 -11.39 -3.94
C VAL A 470 -6.48 -10.58 -3.73
N THR A 471 -6.92 -9.86 -4.76
CA THR A 471 -8.18 -9.13 -4.75
C THR A 471 -9.32 -10.11 -4.96
N SER A 472 -10.26 -10.15 -4.01
CA SER A 472 -11.48 -10.93 -4.15
C SER A 472 -12.51 -10.11 -4.92
N GLU A 473 -12.96 -10.65 -6.03
CA GLU A 473 -13.89 -10.00 -6.94
C GLU A 473 -15.33 -10.28 -6.52
N LEU A 474 -16.15 -9.24 -6.37
CA LEU A 474 -17.58 -9.37 -6.06
C LEU A 474 -18.34 -9.75 -7.33
N LEU A 475 -19.07 -10.87 -7.29
CA LEU A 475 -19.90 -11.35 -8.40
C LEU A 475 -21.32 -10.79 -8.33
N ALA A 476 -21.97 -10.93 -7.18
CA ALA A 476 -23.31 -10.40 -6.94
C ALA A 476 -23.61 -10.29 -5.44
N ILE A 477 -24.51 -9.39 -5.09
CA ILE A 477 -25.11 -9.24 -3.76
C ILE A 477 -26.62 -9.45 -3.91
N MET A 478 -27.16 -10.40 -3.16
CA MET A 478 -28.59 -10.59 -2.99
C MET A 478 -29.00 -10.00 -1.65
N ASP A 479 -29.74 -8.89 -1.69
CA ASP A 479 -30.24 -8.21 -0.51
C ASP A 479 -31.37 -9.03 0.16
N GLY A 480 -31.67 -8.74 1.44
CA GLY A 480 -32.68 -9.46 2.21
C GLY A 480 -34.13 -9.21 1.74
N ASP A 481 -34.31 -8.22 0.87
CA ASP A 481 -35.54 -7.92 0.13
C ASP A 481 -35.55 -8.51 -1.29
N TRP A 482 -34.60 -9.40 -1.59
CA TRP A 482 -34.46 -10.10 -2.88
C TRP A 482 -33.94 -9.24 -4.03
N THR A 483 -33.51 -8.01 -3.73
CA THR A 483 -32.88 -7.15 -4.73
C THR A 483 -31.50 -7.70 -5.08
N LEU A 484 -31.30 -8.05 -6.34
CA LEU A 484 -30.02 -8.58 -6.84
C LEU A 484 -29.20 -7.45 -7.48
N LYS A 485 -27.98 -7.26 -6.98
CA LYS A 485 -27.00 -6.29 -7.50
C LYS A 485 -25.80 -7.05 -8.03
N TYR A 486 -25.50 -6.88 -9.31
CA TYR A 486 -24.35 -7.53 -9.95
C TYR A 486 -23.07 -6.72 -9.72
N GLY A 487 -21.96 -7.43 -9.54
CA GLY A 487 -20.63 -6.85 -9.63
C GLY A 487 -20.31 -6.41 -11.07
N GLU A 488 -19.37 -5.49 -11.21
CA GLU A 488 -19.11 -4.76 -12.45
C GLU A 488 -18.79 -5.69 -13.65
N ARG A 489 -17.93 -6.69 -13.45
CA ARG A 489 -17.56 -7.69 -14.47
C ARG A 489 -18.61 -8.78 -14.68
N SER A 490 -19.37 -9.11 -13.64
CA SER A 490 -20.40 -10.17 -13.67
C SER A 490 -21.71 -9.69 -14.31
N LYS A 491 -21.93 -8.37 -14.36
CA LYS A 491 -23.15 -7.74 -14.86
C LYS A 491 -23.50 -8.18 -16.29
N GLN A 492 -22.53 -8.17 -17.20
CA GLN A 492 -22.75 -8.54 -18.61
C GLN A 492 -23.17 -10.01 -18.73
N ARG A 493 -22.44 -10.92 -18.08
CA ARG A 493 -22.75 -12.37 -18.12
C ARG A 493 -24.07 -12.73 -17.44
N ALA A 494 -24.46 -11.96 -16.41
CA ALA A 494 -25.78 -12.12 -15.81
C ALA A 494 -26.91 -11.64 -16.74
N GLN A 495 -26.70 -10.52 -17.44
CA GLN A 495 -27.65 -10.00 -18.45
C GLN A 495 -27.81 -10.95 -19.65
N ASP A 496 -26.72 -11.60 -20.06
CA ASP A 496 -26.71 -12.61 -21.13
C ASP A 496 -27.29 -13.97 -20.69
N GLY A 497 -27.64 -14.13 -19.41
CA GLY A 497 -28.21 -15.36 -18.84
C GLY A 497 -27.20 -16.47 -18.54
N ASP A 498 -25.91 -16.21 -18.68
CA ASP A 498 -24.85 -17.17 -18.35
C ASP A 498 -24.66 -17.32 -16.84
N PHE A 499 -24.82 -16.24 -16.06
CA PHE A 499 -24.80 -16.24 -14.59
C PHE A 499 -26.20 -16.10 -14.01
N ILE A 500 -26.62 -17.08 -13.21
CA ILE A 500 -27.94 -17.12 -12.59
C ILE A 500 -27.79 -17.18 -11.07
N PHE A 501 -28.31 -16.17 -10.39
CA PHE A 501 -28.41 -16.15 -8.94
C PHE A 501 -29.88 -16.35 -8.57
N SER A 502 -30.13 -17.31 -7.71
CA SER A 502 -31.49 -17.66 -7.28
C SER A 502 -31.47 -18.03 -5.80
N LYS A 503 -32.65 -18.13 -5.22
CA LYS A 503 -32.80 -18.64 -3.88
C LYS A 503 -33.95 -19.62 -3.88
N GLU A 504 -33.67 -20.83 -3.43
CA GLU A 504 -34.60 -21.95 -3.47
C GLU A 504 -35.35 -22.07 -2.14
N HIS A 505 -34.64 -21.85 -1.03
CA HIS A 505 -35.15 -21.93 0.34
C HIS A 505 -34.76 -20.68 1.14
N THR A 506 -35.37 -20.42 2.29
CA THR A 506 -35.08 -19.23 3.12
C THR A 506 -33.62 -19.12 3.58
N ASP A 507 -32.94 -20.25 3.68
CA ASP A 507 -31.58 -20.45 4.17
C ASP A 507 -30.56 -20.83 3.08
N THR A 508 -31.01 -21.08 1.85
CA THR A 508 -30.18 -21.64 0.76
C THR A 508 -30.22 -20.77 -0.49
N PHE A 509 -29.07 -20.23 -0.85
CA PHE A 509 -28.86 -19.33 -1.98
C PHE A 509 -28.00 -20.02 -3.03
N ASN A 510 -28.45 -20.01 -4.28
CA ASN A 510 -27.82 -20.75 -5.37
C ASN A 510 -27.22 -19.79 -6.41
N PHE A 511 -25.99 -20.08 -6.81
CA PHE A 511 -25.32 -19.44 -7.93
C PHE A 511 -24.99 -20.50 -8.98
N ARG A 512 -25.48 -20.31 -10.20
CA ARG A 512 -25.29 -21.20 -11.34
C ARG A 512 -24.61 -20.47 -12.48
N ILE A 513 -23.55 -21.08 -13.00
CA ILE A 513 -22.92 -20.72 -14.26
C ILE A 513 -23.42 -21.73 -15.30
N GLN A 514 -24.11 -21.26 -16.34
CA GLN A 514 -24.67 -22.16 -17.36
C GLN A 514 -23.57 -22.87 -18.18
N ARG A 515 -22.51 -22.14 -18.52
CA ARG A 515 -21.34 -22.62 -19.28
C ARG A 515 -20.08 -22.01 -18.69
N THR A 516 -19.23 -22.81 -18.05
CA THR A 516 -17.98 -22.30 -17.47
C THR A 516 -16.89 -22.12 -18.50
N THR A 517 -16.17 -21.01 -18.42
CA THR A 517 -14.98 -20.75 -19.24
C THR A 517 -13.70 -20.93 -18.42
N GLU A 518 -12.54 -20.91 -19.07
CA GLU A 518 -11.25 -20.95 -18.37
C GLU A 518 -11.05 -19.78 -17.39
N GLU A 519 -11.74 -18.65 -17.59
CA GLU A 519 -11.72 -17.51 -16.66
C GLU A 519 -12.47 -17.79 -15.35
N ASP A 520 -13.39 -18.76 -15.33
CA ASP A 520 -14.17 -19.16 -14.16
C ASP A 520 -13.39 -20.11 -13.22
N ARG A 521 -12.13 -20.43 -13.54
CA ARG A 521 -11.29 -21.31 -12.72
C ARG A 521 -10.72 -20.58 -11.53
N GLY A 522 -11.21 -20.90 -10.35
CA GLY A 522 -10.78 -20.22 -9.15
C GLY A 522 -11.46 -20.72 -7.90
N ASN A 523 -11.31 -19.95 -6.84
CA ASN A 523 -11.97 -20.23 -5.58
C ASN A 523 -13.19 -19.33 -5.44
N TYR A 524 -14.31 -19.93 -5.07
CA TYR A 524 -15.55 -19.23 -4.79
C TYR A 524 -15.85 -19.31 -3.31
N TYR A 525 -16.35 -18.22 -2.73
CA TYR A 525 -16.86 -18.19 -1.36
C TYR A 525 -18.06 -17.25 -1.29
N CYS A 526 -18.95 -17.50 -0.33
CA CYS A 526 -20.06 -16.60 -0.04
C CYS A 526 -19.87 -15.94 1.33
N VAL A 527 -20.36 -14.71 1.45
CA VAL A 527 -20.40 -13.95 2.70
C VAL A 527 -21.85 -13.67 3.01
N VAL A 528 -22.29 -14.05 4.21
CA VAL A 528 -23.65 -13.81 4.67
C VAL A 528 -23.63 -12.78 5.79
N SER A 529 -24.30 -11.66 5.57
CA SER A 529 -24.52 -10.64 6.59
C SER A 529 -25.91 -10.79 7.19
N ALA A 530 -25.99 -10.88 8.51
CA ALA A 530 -27.25 -10.78 9.24
C ALA A 530 -27.59 -9.30 9.49
N TRP A 531 -28.86 -8.97 9.31
CA TRP A 531 -29.42 -7.66 9.54
C TRP A 531 -30.53 -7.77 10.56
N THR A 532 -30.40 -7.02 11.64
CA THR A 532 -31.41 -6.91 12.69
C THR A 532 -32.21 -5.63 12.51
N LYS A 533 -33.52 -5.74 12.64
CA LYS A 533 -34.44 -4.61 12.49
C LYS A 533 -34.34 -3.69 13.71
N GLN A 534 -34.04 -2.41 13.49
CA GLN A 534 -34.06 -1.36 14.52
C GLN A 534 -35.44 -0.70 14.66
N ARG A 535 -35.61 0.09 15.73
CA ARG A 535 -36.86 0.78 16.10
C ARG A 535 -37.41 1.76 15.06
N ASN A 536 -36.54 2.41 14.29
CA ASN A 536 -36.91 3.29 13.17
C ASN A 536 -37.34 2.51 11.91
N ASN A 537 -37.58 1.20 12.02
CA ASN A 537 -37.84 0.30 10.90
C ASN A 537 -36.63 0.16 9.94
N SER A 538 -35.46 0.68 10.30
CA SER A 538 -34.22 0.54 9.54
C SER A 538 -33.51 -0.76 9.90
N TRP A 539 -32.76 -1.29 8.95
CA TRP A 539 -32.00 -2.52 9.15
C TRP A 539 -30.55 -2.16 9.43
N VAL A 540 -29.98 -2.74 10.48
CA VAL A 540 -28.55 -2.57 10.78
C VAL A 540 -27.86 -3.91 10.73
N LYS A 541 -26.70 -3.91 10.07
CA LYS A 541 -25.85 -5.06 9.88
C LYS A 541 -25.23 -5.47 11.21
N SER A 542 -25.47 -6.70 11.64
CA SER A 542 -25.01 -7.24 12.92
C SER A 542 -23.62 -7.86 12.79
N LYS A 543 -23.42 -8.78 11.83
CA LYS A 543 -22.18 -9.56 11.65
C LYS A 543 -22.04 -10.06 10.21
N ASP A 544 -20.80 -10.27 9.77
CA ASP A 544 -20.46 -11.03 8.55
C ASP A 544 -19.90 -12.39 8.91
N VAL A 545 -20.35 -13.42 8.20
CA VAL A 545 -19.80 -14.78 8.30
C VAL A 545 -19.39 -15.25 6.91
N PHE A 546 -18.12 -15.64 6.79
CA PHE A 546 -17.50 -16.09 5.54
C PHE A 546 -17.60 -17.61 5.45
N SER A 547 -18.02 -18.13 4.30
CA SER A 547 -17.93 -19.56 4.03
C SER A 547 -16.48 -19.98 3.84
N LYS A 548 -16.20 -21.28 4.04
CA LYS A 548 -14.97 -21.86 3.51
C LYS A 548 -14.99 -21.76 1.98
N PRO A 549 -13.87 -21.37 1.34
CA PRO A 549 -13.80 -21.27 -0.11
C PRO A 549 -13.79 -22.66 -0.76
N ILE A 550 -14.54 -22.82 -1.85
CA ILE A 550 -14.53 -24.00 -2.71
C ILE A 550 -13.68 -23.72 -3.95
N ASN A 551 -12.81 -24.66 -4.29
CA ASN A 551 -11.96 -24.58 -5.46
C ASN A 551 -12.64 -25.23 -6.68
N ILE A 552 -12.96 -24.45 -7.70
CA ILE A 552 -13.54 -24.91 -8.97
C ILE A 552 -12.42 -24.96 -10.01
N PHE A 553 -11.90 -26.16 -10.23
CA PHE A 553 -10.82 -26.43 -11.20
C PHE A 553 -11.04 -27.79 -11.87
N TRP A 554 -10.69 -27.86 -13.16
CA TRP A 554 -10.55 -29.08 -13.95
C TRP A 554 -9.15 -29.18 -14.55
N ALA A 555 -8.76 -30.37 -15.01
CA ALA A 555 -7.48 -30.59 -15.68
C ALA A 555 -7.55 -30.08 -17.13
N LEU A 556 -6.58 -29.24 -17.53
CA LEU A 556 -6.29 -28.96 -18.93
C LEU A 556 -5.47 -30.15 -19.45
N GLU A 557 -6.11 -31.23 -19.91
CA GLU A 557 -5.40 -32.19 -20.74
C GLU A 557 -5.40 -31.69 -22.18
N ASP A 558 -4.24 -31.69 -22.84
CA ASP A 558 -4.12 -31.29 -24.24
C ASP A 558 -5.05 -32.15 -25.14
N SER A 559 -5.66 -31.53 -26.14
CA SER A 559 -6.42 -32.20 -27.19
C SER A 559 -5.46 -33.00 -28.07
N VAL A 560 -5.47 -34.34 -27.94
CA VAL A 560 -4.56 -35.22 -28.70
C VAL A 560 -5.29 -35.80 -29.90
N LEU A 561 -4.72 -35.60 -31.10
CA LEU A 561 -5.21 -36.16 -32.36
C LEU A 561 -4.15 -37.07 -32.99
N VAL A 562 -4.48 -38.34 -33.19
CA VAL A 562 -3.60 -39.33 -33.82
C VAL A 562 -4.24 -39.83 -35.11
N VAL A 563 -3.49 -39.77 -36.22
CA VAL A 563 -3.92 -40.24 -37.54
C VAL A 563 -3.01 -41.38 -37.98
N LYS A 564 -3.59 -42.50 -38.43
CA LYS A 564 -2.85 -43.64 -38.99
C LYS A 564 -3.37 -43.97 -40.38
N ALA A 565 -2.48 -44.01 -41.36
CA ALA A 565 -2.78 -44.43 -42.72
C ALA A 565 -2.44 -45.92 -42.88
N ARG A 566 -3.37 -46.68 -43.45
CA ARG A 566 -3.23 -48.09 -43.76
C ARG A 566 -3.56 -48.34 -45.22
N GLN A 567 -2.70 -49.10 -45.87
CA GLN A 567 -2.92 -49.65 -47.19
C GLN A 567 -3.46 -51.09 -47.06
N PRO A 568 -4.60 -51.44 -47.68
CA PRO A 568 -5.14 -52.79 -47.61
C PRO A 568 -4.36 -53.83 -48.44
N LYS A 569 -3.69 -53.43 -49.54
CA LYS A 569 -2.96 -54.33 -50.46
C LYS A 569 -1.64 -53.69 -50.94
N PRO A 570 -0.46 -54.29 -50.72
CA PRO A 570 0.86 -53.68 -50.97
C PRO A 570 1.43 -53.84 -52.39
N PHE A 571 0.70 -54.40 -53.36
CA PHE A 571 1.25 -54.71 -54.69
C PHE A 571 0.83 -53.68 -55.76
N PHE A 572 1.81 -53.10 -56.46
CA PHE A 572 1.60 -52.07 -57.49
C PHE A 572 2.01 -52.58 -58.87
N ALA A 573 1.05 -52.61 -59.79
CA ALA A 573 1.30 -52.73 -61.22
C ALA A 573 0.65 -51.53 -61.89
N ALA A 574 1.25 -51.03 -62.98
CA ALA A 574 0.66 -49.94 -63.76
C ALA A 574 -0.77 -50.33 -64.21
N GLY A 575 -1.75 -49.45 -63.95
CA GLY A 575 -3.17 -49.69 -64.21
C GLY A 575 -4.02 -50.16 -63.01
N ASN A 576 -3.41 -50.53 -61.88
CA ASN A 576 -4.17 -50.90 -60.67
C ASN A 576 -4.80 -49.67 -59.97
N THR A 577 -5.69 -49.92 -59.00
CA THR A 577 -6.27 -48.89 -58.14
C THR A 577 -5.51 -48.82 -56.81
N PHE A 578 -4.98 -47.66 -56.46
CA PHE A 578 -4.42 -47.40 -55.14
C PHE A 578 -5.54 -47.06 -54.17
N GLU A 579 -5.54 -47.70 -53.00
CA GLU A 579 -6.49 -47.43 -51.92
C GLU A 579 -5.72 -47.19 -50.60
N MET A 580 -5.97 -46.05 -49.98
CA MET A 580 -5.41 -45.67 -48.68
C MET A 580 -6.55 -45.33 -47.72
N THR A 581 -6.51 -45.91 -46.53
CA THR A 581 -7.49 -45.65 -45.46
C THR A 581 -6.82 -44.92 -44.32
N CYS A 582 -7.41 -43.81 -43.88
CA CYS A 582 -6.90 -42.96 -42.82
C CYS A 582 -7.84 -42.99 -41.63
N LYS A 583 -7.36 -43.60 -40.54
CA LYS A 583 -8.11 -43.75 -39.30
C LYS A 583 -7.66 -42.73 -38.27
N VAL A 584 -8.62 -42.09 -37.63
CA VAL A 584 -8.44 -40.97 -36.71
C VAL A 584 -8.81 -41.39 -35.30
N SER A 585 -8.02 -40.98 -34.32
CA SER A 585 -8.30 -41.19 -32.90
C SER A 585 -8.08 -39.89 -32.16
N SER A 586 -9.14 -39.34 -31.58
CA SER A 586 -9.11 -38.13 -30.77
C SER A 586 -9.27 -38.45 -29.28
N LYS A 587 -8.46 -37.83 -28.43
CA LYS A 587 -8.62 -37.82 -26.97
C LYS A 587 -8.85 -36.38 -26.52
N ASN A 588 -9.76 -36.17 -25.55
CA ASN A 588 -10.07 -34.85 -24.99
C ASN A 588 -10.72 -33.85 -25.97
N ILE A 589 -11.41 -34.34 -27.01
CA ILE A 589 -12.21 -33.51 -27.92
C ILE A 589 -13.66 -34.05 -27.90
N LYS A 590 -14.61 -33.23 -27.45
CA LYS A 590 -16.03 -33.60 -27.33
C LYS A 590 -16.74 -33.38 -28.68
N SER A 591 -17.30 -34.45 -29.25
CA SER A 591 -18.01 -34.44 -30.55
C SER A 591 -17.23 -33.80 -31.72
N PRO A 592 -16.00 -34.27 -32.03
CA PRO A 592 -15.19 -33.71 -33.11
C PRO A 592 -15.83 -33.93 -34.48
N ARG A 593 -15.74 -32.91 -35.35
CA ARG A 593 -15.86 -33.07 -36.80
C ARG A 593 -14.47 -33.00 -37.43
N TYR A 594 -14.24 -33.71 -38.54
CA TYR A 594 -12.92 -33.77 -39.14
C TYR A 594 -12.93 -33.21 -40.57
N SER A 595 -11.89 -32.46 -40.91
CA SER A 595 -11.53 -32.18 -42.30
C SER A 595 -10.26 -32.94 -42.66
N VAL A 596 -10.18 -33.47 -43.88
CA VAL A 596 -9.10 -34.34 -44.35
C VAL A 596 -8.51 -33.81 -45.64
N LEU A 597 -7.19 -33.80 -45.74
CA LEU A 597 -6.43 -33.36 -46.91
C LEU A 597 -5.41 -34.43 -47.30
N ILE A 598 -5.43 -34.88 -48.55
CA ILE A 598 -4.46 -35.86 -49.07
C ILE A 598 -3.29 -35.13 -49.72
N THR A 599 -2.08 -35.45 -49.26
CA THR A 599 -0.83 -34.89 -49.78
C THR A 599 0.03 -35.96 -50.43
N ALA A 600 0.80 -35.58 -51.45
CA ALA A 600 1.81 -36.41 -52.08
C ALA A 600 3.17 -35.70 -52.17
N GLU A 601 4.23 -36.43 -51.85
CA GLU A 601 5.63 -36.00 -51.91
C GLU A 601 6.41 -36.96 -52.83
N LYS A 602 7.22 -36.45 -53.77
CA LYS A 602 8.05 -37.31 -54.62
C LYS A 602 9.38 -37.65 -53.93
N PRO A 603 9.92 -38.88 -54.07
CA PRO A 603 11.22 -39.25 -53.51
C PRO A 603 12.33 -38.53 -54.29
N VAL A 604 13.37 -38.07 -53.58
CA VAL A 604 14.49 -37.33 -54.15
C VAL A 604 15.35 -38.27 -55.01
N GLY A 605 15.15 -38.23 -56.33
CA GLY A 605 15.93 -38.99 -57.32
C GLY A 605 16.13 -38.28 -58.67
N ASP A 606 15.46 -37.16 -58.92
CA ASP A 606 15.66 -36.33 -60.12
C ASP A 606 16.00 -34.89 -59.70
N LEU A 607 17.18 -34.42 -60.12
CA LEU A 607 17.81 -33.14 -59.73
C LEU A 607 17.12 -31.88 -60.31
N SER A 608 15.82 -31.89 -60.54
CA SER A 608 15.12 -30.82 -61.29
C SER A 608 13.87 -30.20 -60.66
N SER A 609 13.45 -30.56 -59.44
CA SER A 609 12.41 -29.80 -58.73
C SER A 609 12.61 -29.75 -57.21
N PRO A 610 12.33 -28.62 -56.53
CA PRO A 610 12.32 -28.54 -55.07
C PRO A 610 11.27 -29.51 -54.48
N ASN A 611 11.44 -29.93 -53.23
CA ASN A 611 10.49 -30.76 -52.47
C ASN A 611 9.12 -30.06 -52.38
N GLU A 612 8.29 -30.19 -53.40
CA GLU A 612 6.95 -29.60 -53.47
C GLU A 612 5.92 -30.65 -53.03
N THR A 613 5.39 -30.48 -51.81
CA THR A 613 4.24 -31.26 -51.33
C THR A 613 3.02 -30.86 -52.13
N LYS A 614 2.48 -31.78 -52.92
CA LYS A 614 1.29 -31.54 -53.74
C LYS A 614 0.02 -31.89 -52.98
N TYR A 615 -0.96 -30.98 -52.99
CA TYR A 615 -2.30 -31.20 -52.43
C TYR A 615 -3.20 -31.80 -53.51
N ILE A 616 -3.80 -32.96 -53.22
CA ILE A 616 -4.57 -33.72 -54.21
C ILE A 616 -6.06 -33.43 -54.09
N ILE A 617 -6.63 -33.79 -52.95
CA ILE A 617 -8.08 -33.75 -52.70
C ILE A 617 -8.31 -33.48 -51.21
N SER A 618 -9.30 -32.66 -50.90
CA SER A 618 -9.71 -32.29 -49.55
C SER A 618 -11.18 -32.64 -49.31
N LEU A 619 -11.53 -32.91 -48.05
CA LEU A 619 -12.87 -33.12 -47.55
C LEU A 619 -13.05 -32.21 -46.35
N ASP A 620 -14.00 -31.28 -46.40
CA ASP A 620 -14.23 -30.32 -45.32
C ASP A 620 -15.00 -30.92 -44.13
N GLN A 621 -15.19 -30.12 -43.08
CA GLN A 621 -15.90 -30.55 -41.86
C GLN A 621 -17.36 -30.97 -42.09
N ASP A 622 -17.97 -30.55 -43.21
CA ASP A 622 -19.34 -30.85 -43.61
C ASP A 622 -19.38 -31.99 -44.64
N SER A 623 -18.24 -32.67 -44.84
CA SER A 623 -18.04 -33.79 -45.76
C SER A 623 -18.21 -33.43 -47.24
N VAL A 624 -17.96 -32.17 -47.60
CA VAL A 624 -17.91 -31.71 -48.98
C VAL A 624 -16.50 -31.92 -49.53
N VAL A 625 -16.41 -32.60 -50.67
CA VAL A 625 -15.16 -32.92 -51.34
C VAL A 625 -14.76 -31.80 -52.29
N LYS A 626 -13.50 -31.38 -52.24
CA LYS A 626 -12.91 -30.39 -53.14
C LYS A 626 -11.61 -30.91 -53.71
N LEU A 627 -11.46 -30.84 -55.04
CA LEU A 627 -10.18 -31.13 -55.70
C LEU A 627 -9.24 -29.93 -55.51
N GLU A 628 -8.01 -30.19 -55.06
CA GLU A 628 -7.00 -29.15 -54.86
C GLU A 628 -6.12 -29.02 -56.12
N ASN A 629 -4.88 -28.49 -56.00
CA ASN A 629 -3.94 -28.22 -57.11
C ASN A 629 -3.41 -29.50 -57.80
N TRP A 630 -4.31 -30.31 -58.36
CA TRP A 630 -3.97 -31.45 -59.20
C TRP A 630 -3.74 -31.01 -60.65
N THR A 631 -2.47 -30.95 -61.05
CA THR A 631 -2.00 -30.45 -62.37
C THR A 631 -2.42 -31.27 -63.59
N ASP A 632 -3.05 -32.44 -63.43
CA ASP A 632 -3.45 -33.29 -64.56
C ASP A 632 -4.97 -33.19 -64.79
N ALA A 633 -5.37 -32.14 -65.51
CA ALA A 633 -6.77 -31.82 -65.81
C ALA A 633 -7.52 -32.90 -66.63
N SER A 634 -6.80 -33.91 -67.13
CA SER A 634 -7.35 -35.05 -67.86
C SER A 634 -7.85 -36.20 -66.98
N ARG A 635 -7.48 -36.21 -65.67
CA ARG A 635 -7.76 -37.30 -64.70
C ARG A 635 -8.61 -36.85 -63.50
N VAL A 636 -9.49 -35.86 -63.69
CA VAL A 636 -10.32 -35.27 -62.62
C VAL A 636 -11.22 -36.32 -61.92
N ASP A 637 -11.72 -37.32 -62.66
CA ASP A 637 -12.52 -38.44 -62.12
C ASP A 637 -11.67 -39.62 -61.61
N GLY A 638 -10.34 -39.51 -61.65
CA GLY A 638 -9.40 -40.57 -61.29
C GLY A 638 -9.13 -40.68 -59.80
N VAL A 639 -9.54 -39.71 -58.98
CA VAL A 639 -9.28 -39.66 -57.53
C VAL A 639 -10.55 -39.45 -56.73
N VAL A 640 -10.74 -40.20 -55.64
CA VAL A 640 -11.93 -40.13 -54.78
C VAL A 640 -11.50 -40.11 -53.32
N LEU A 641 -12.10 -39.21 -52.54
CA LEU A 641 -11.97 -39.17 -51.08
C LEU A 641 -13.37 -39.25 -50.47
N GLU A 642 -13.62 -40.27 -49.65
CA GLU A 642 -14.91 -40.48 -49.01
C GLU A 642 -14.77 -40.71 -47.51
N LYS A 643 -15.80 -40.27 -46.76
CA LYS A 643 -15.95 -40.56 -45.33
C LYS A 643 -16.62 -41.94 -45.18
N VAL A 644 -15.86 -42.94 -44.74
CA VAL A 644 -16.37 -44.32 -44.55
C VAL A 644 -17.07 -44.44 -43.20
N ARG A 645 -16.49 -43.84 -42.16
CA ARG A 645 -17.03 -43.71 -40.79
C ARG A 645 -16.70 -42.33 -40.24
N GLU A 646 -17.25 -41.99 -39.08
CA GLU A 646 -16.92 -40.73 -38.37
C GLU A 646 -15.40 -40.57 -38.14
N ASP A 647 -14.68 -41.67 -37.91
CA ASP A 647 -13.26 -41.72 -37.61
C ASP A 647 -12.40 -42.35 -38.73
N GLU A 648 -12.97 -42.63 -39.91
CA GLU A 648 -12.29 -43.38 -40.97
C GLU A 648 -12.60 -42.82 -42.37
N PHE A 649 -11.54 -42.44 -43.09
CA PHE A 649 -11.61 -41.81 -44.41
C PHE A 649 -10.85 -42.65 -45.43
N ARG A 650 -11.38 -42.76 -46.65
CA ARG A 650 -10.80 -43.60 -47.70
C ARG A 650 -10.51 -42.79 -48.95
N TYR A 651 -9.26 -42.86 -49.36
CA TYR A 651 -8.74 -42.28 -50.59
C TYR A 651 -8.53 -43.37 -51.64
N ARG A 652 -8.94 -43.12 -52.87
CA ARG A 652 -8.70 -43.99 -54.03
C ARG A 652 -8.12 -43.22 -55.19
N MET A 653 -7.18 -43.83 -55.89
CA MET A 653 -6.66 -43.37 -57.17
C MET A 653 -6.76 -44.51 -58.20
N TYR A 654 -7.55 -44.31 -59.25
CA TYR A 654 -7.75 -45.28 -60.33
C TYR A 654 -6.65 -45.16 -61.38
N GLN A 655 -6.29 -46.30 -61.99
CA GLN A 655 -5.32 -46.40 -63.09
C GLN A 655 -3.97 -45.77 -62.76
N THR A 656 -3.31 -46.25 -61.70
CA THR A 656 -2.01 -45.73 -61.25
C THR A 656 -0.94 -45.89 -62.33
N GLN A 657 -0.19 -44.83 -62.61
CA GLN A 657 0.91 -44.79 -63.59
C GLN A 657 2.27 -44.74 -62.90
N VAL A 658 3.35 -45.05 -63.62
CA VAL A 658 4.73 -45.00 -63.09
C VAL A 658 5.09 -43.60 -62.56
N SER A 659 4.50 -42.54 -63.14
CA SER A 659 4.65 -41.15 -62.70
C SER A 659 3.95 -40.82 -61.37
N ASP A 660 3.03 -41.66 -60.90
CA ASP A 660 2.29 -41.49 -59.63
C ASP A 660 3.10 -42.01 -58.42
N ALA A 661 4.33 -42.52 -58.64
CA ALA A 661 5.24 -42.98 -57.60
C ALA A 661 5.59 -41.87 -56.61
N GLY A 662 5.51 -42.18 -55.31
CA GLY A 662 5.78 -41.23 -54.23
C GLY A 662 5.15 -41.58 -52.89
N LEU A 663 5.30 -40.66 -51.93
CA LEU A 663 4.86 -40.79 -50.54
C LEU A 663 3.56 -40.02 -50.33
N TYR A 664 2.50 -40.74 -49.96
CA TYR A 664 1.17 -40.19 -49.72
C TYR A 664 0.86 -40.12 -48.23
N ARG A 665 0.25 -39.02 -47.78
CA ARG A 665 -0.18 -38.80 -46.38
C ARG A 665 -1.58 -38.21 -46.31
N CYS A 666 -2.23 -38.45 -45.17
CA CYS A 666 -3.45 -37.76 -44.77
C CYS A 666 -3.12 -36.72 -43.68
N MET A 667 -3.44 -35.46 -43.95
CA MET A 667 -3.49 -34.40 -42.95
C MET A 667 -4.93 -34.26 -42.47
N VAL A 668 -5.18 -34.42 -41.17
CA VAL A 668 -6.52 -34.34 -40.59
C VAL A 668 -6.57 -33.26 -39.53
N THR A 669 -7.60 -32.43 -39.59
CA THR A 669 -7.90 -31.38 -38.60
C THR A 669 -9.22 -31.71 -37.89
N ALA A 670 -9.19 -31.71 -36.57
CA ALA A 670 -10.37 -31.89 -35.72
C ALA A 670 -10.95 -30.53 -35.32
N TRP A 671 -12.25 -30.38 -35.52
CA TRP A 671 -13.03 -29.18 -35.23
C TRP A 671 -13.96 -29.44 -34.04
N SER A 672 -13.98 -28.50 -33.11
CA SER A 672 -14.87 -28.49 -31.93
C SER A 672 -15.89 -27.36 -32.03
N PRO A 673 -17.14 -27.59 -31.61
CA PRO A 673 -18.18 -26.57 -31.71
C PRO A 673 -17.89 -25.42 -30.74
N VAL A 674 -17.99 -24.18 -31.23
CA VAL A 674 -17.98 -22.96 -30.42
C VAL A 674 -19.33 -22.25 -30.64
N ARG A 675 -19.79 -21.49 -29.65
CA ARG A 675 -21.03 -20.70 -29.63
C ARG A 675 -21.70 -20.50 -31.03
N GLY A 676 -22.87 -21.11 -31.27
CA GLY A 676 -23.62 -20.98 -32.53
C GLY A 676 -23.22 -22.01 -33.61
N SER A 677 -23.11 -21.59 -34.87
CA SER A 677 -22.65 -22.41 -36.02
C SER A 677 -21.15 -22.28 -36.29
N LEU A 678 -20.38 -21.73 -35.34
CA LEU A 678 -18.96 -21.45 -35.47
C LEU A 678 -18.14 -22.63 -34.93
N TRP A 679 -17.13 -23.06 -35.69
CA TRP A 679 -16.26 -24.17 -35.30
C TRP A 679 -14.85 -23.66 -35.02
N ARG A 680 -14.17 -24.22 -34.02
CA ARG A 680 -12.76 -23.93 -33.72
C ARG A 680 -11.91 -25.16 -33.98
N GLU A 681 -10.78 -24.96 -34.63
CA GLU A 681 -9.71 -25.96 -34.78
C GLU A 681 -9.21 -26.39 -33.38
N ALA A 682 -9.39 -27.67 -33.07
CA ALA A 682 -9.01 -28.27 -31.79
C ALA A 682 -7.63 -28.94 -31.83
N ALA A 683 -7.27 -29.56 -32.96
CA ALA A 683 -5.95 -30.16 -33.21
C ALA A 683 -5.80 -30.54 -34.70
N THR A 684 -4.57 -30.51 -35.23
CA THR A 684 -4.22 -30.98 -36.58
C THR A 684 -3.08 -32.00 -36.50
N SER A 685 -3.14 -33.08 -37.28
CA SER A 685 -2.17 -34.18 -37.23
C SER A 685 -1.99 -34.85 -38.59
N LEU A 686 -0.78 -35.38 -38.83
CA LEU A 686 -0.36 -36.05 -40.07
C LEU A 686 -0.28 -37.56 -39.87
N SER A 687 -0.68 -38.33 -40.87
CA SER A 687 -0.50 -39.79 -40.88
C SER A 687 0.95 -40.21 -41.14
N ASN A 688 1.27 -41.47 -40.84
CA ASN A 688 2.44 -42.12 -41.43
C ASN A 688 2.36 -42.09 -42.97
N PRO A 689 3.51 -42.02 -43.69
CA PRO A 689 3.53 -42.07 -45.15
C PRO A 689 3.18 -43.47 -45.67
N ILE A 690 2.55 -43.52 -46.85
CA ILE A 690 2.34 -44.72 -47.68
C ILE A 690 3.10 -44.52 -48.98
N GLU A 691 4.03 -45.43 -49.29
CA GLU A 691 4.88 -45.36 -50.48
C GLU A 691 4.24 -46.14 -51.64
N ILE A 692 4.22 -45.52 -52.81
CA ILE A 692 3.87 -46.16 -54.09
C ILE A 692 5.17 -46.33 -54.89
N ASP A 693 5.59 -47.58 -55.10
CA ASP A 693 6.77 -47.97 -55.87
C ASP A 693 6.42 -49.09 -56.87
N PHE A 694 6.99 -49.03 -58.08
CA PHE A 694 6.75 -50.00 -59.16
C PHE A 694 7.93 -50.98 -59.24
N GLN A 695 7.74 -52.25 -58.87
CA GLN A 695 8.79 -53.28 -58.99
C GLN A 695 9.05 -53.66 -60.46
N THR A 696 10.19 -53.24 -61.02
CA THR A 696 10.77 -53.82 -62.26
C THR A 696 12.04 -54.60 -61.90
N SER A 697 11.94 -55.92 -61.69
CA SER A 697 13.09 -56.79 -61.39
C SER A 697 13.30 -57.80 -62.55
N GLY A 698 14.17 -57.47 -63.50
CA GLY A 698 14.68 -58.43 -64.49
C GLY A 698 15.71 -59.41 -63.89
N PRO A 699 16.11 -60.48 -64.61
CA PRO A 699 17.17 -61.39 -64.19
C PRO A 699 18.54 -60.68 -64.15
N ILE A 700 19.41 -61.06 -63.20
CA ILE A 700 20.75 -60.51 -63.07
C ILE A 700 21.77 -61.54 -63.58
N PHE A 701 22.63 -61.14 -64.51
CA PHE A 701 23.68 -61.98 -65.09
C PHE A 701 25.05 -61.61 -64.53
N ASN A 702 25.85 -62.61 -64.14
CA ASN A 702 27.23 -62.45 -63.66
C ASN A 702 28.18 -63.38 -64.42
N ALA A 703 29.39 -62.93 -64.75
CA ALA A 703 30.40 -63.72 -65.47
C ALA A 703 31.65 -63.94 -64.62
N SER A 704 32.19 -65.17 -64.62
CA SER A 704 33.45 -65.52 -63.97
C SER A 704 34.37 -66.28 -64.93
N VAL A 705 35.68 -66.17 -64.72
CA VAL A 705 36.69 -66.88 -65.52
C VAL A 705 37.52 -67.79 -64.64
N HIS A 706 37.76 -69.01 -65.12
CA HIS A 706 38.49 -70.07 -64.42
C HIS A 706 39.49 -70.76 -65.34
N SER A 707 40.61 -71.21 -64.79
CA SER A 707 41.60 -72.04 -65.50
C SER A 707 42.15 -73.10 -64.56
N ASP A 708 42.13 -74.36 -64.98
CA ASP A 708 42.67 -75.48 -64.18
C ASP A 708 44.20 -75.47 -64.14
N THR A 709 44.86 -74.82 -65.09
CA THR A 709 46.33 -74.78 -65.25
C THR A 709 46.83 -73.35 -65.47
N PRO A 710 46.86 -72.48 -64.43
CA PRO A 710 47.28 -71.08 -64.57
C PRO A 710 48.80 -70.90 -64.72
N SER A 711 49.58 -71.98 -64.61
CA SER A 711 51.03 -71.98 -64.85
C SER A 711 51.39 -73.10 -65.80
N VAL A 712 51.83 -72.73 -67.00
CA VAL A 712 52.15 -73.65 -68.11
C VAL A 712 53.60 -73.50 -68.54
N ILE A 713 54.19 -74.52 -69.17
CA ILE A 713 55.52 -74.44 -69.77
C ILE A 713 55.34 -74.06 -71.25
N ARG A 714 56.32 -73.36 -71.84
CA ARG A 714 56.30 -73.03 -73.27
C ARG A 714 55.99 -74.27 -74.12
N GLY A 715 54.94 -74.19 -74.93
CA GLY A 715 54.44 -75.25 -75.81
C GLY A 715 53.19 -75.98 -75.30
N ASP A 716 52.85 -75.85 -74.01
CA ASP A 716 51.66 -76.47 -73.41
C ASP A 716 50.36 -75.77 -73.84
N LEU A 717 49.24 -76.46 -73.69
CA LEU A 717 47.88 -75.98 -73.97
C LEU A 717 47.31 -75.21 -72.78
N ILE A 718 46.88 -73.96 -72.98
CA ILE A 718 46.15 -73.19 -71.95
C ILE A 718 44.65 -73.35 -72.18
N LYS A 719 43.90 -73.70 -71.14
CA LYS A 719 42.43 -73.79 -71.15
C LYS A 719 41.83 -72.75 -70.20
N LEU A 720 40.92 -71.92 -70.71
CA LEU A 720 40.25 -70.84 -69.98
C LEU A 720 38.73 -70.95 -70.17
N PHE A 721 38.00 -71.11 -69.06
CA PHE A 721 36.55 -71.20 -69.05
C PHE A 721 35.94 -69.86 -68.63
N CYS A 722 34.93 -69.39 -69.36
CA CYS A 722 34.06 -68.28 -68.99
C CYS A 722 32.70 -68.86 -68.61
N ILE A 723 32.31 -68.70 -67.35
CA ILE A 723 31.10 -69.28 -66.76
C ILE A 723 30.15 -68.16 -66.38
N ILE A 724 28.92 -68.23 -66.92
CA ILE A 724 27.84 -67.27 -66.66
C ILE A 724 26.92 -67.83 -65.59
N THR A 725 26.58 -67.00 -64.60
CA THR A 725 25.63 -67.31 -63.53
C THR A 725 24.43 -66.37 -63.61
N VAL A 726 23.24 -66.91 -63.40
CA VAL A 726 21.98 -66.15 -63.45
C VAL A 726 21.35 -66.18 -62.06
N GLU A 727 21.14 -64.99 -61.48
CA GLU A 727 20.46 -64.82 -60.19
C GLU A 727 19.12 -64.09 -60.41
N GLY A 728 18.04 -64.63 -59.83
CA GLY A 728 16.69 -64.07 -59.97
C GLY A 728 15.70 -65.02 -60.64
N ALA A 729 14.78 -64.48 -61.44
CA ALA A 729 13.71 -65.25 -62.07
C ALA A 729 14.28 -66.34 -63.00
N ALA A 730 13.82 -67.59 -62.82
CA ALA A 730 14.23 -68.72 -63.64
C ALA A 730 13.75 -68.53 -65.09
N LEU A 731 14.69 -68.36 -66.03
CA LEU A 731 14.43 -68.30 -67.46
C LEU A 731 14.74 -69.65 -68.12
N ASP A 732 13.98 -69.98 -69.17
CA ASP A 732 14.23 -71.15 -70.01
C ASP A 732 15.54 -70.94 -70.83
N PRO A 733 16.43 -71.94 -70.92
CA PRO A 733 17.60 -71.89 -71.80
C PRO A 733 17.34 -71.46 -73.24
N ASP A 734 16.16 -71.74 -73.79
CA ASP A 734 15.80 -71.37 -75.17
C ASP A 734 15.44 -69.88 -75.33
N ASP A 735 15.20 -69.16 -74.23
CA ASP A 735 14.86 -67.73 -74.20
C ASP A 735 16.07 -66.85 -73.81
N MET A 736 17.27 -67.43 -73.73
CA MET A 736 18.53 -66.73 -73.46
C MET A 736 19.62 -67.03 -74.49
N ALA A 737 20.36 -66.00 -74.90
CA ALA A 737 21.53 -66.11 -75.78
C ALA A 737 22.63 -65.13 -75.37
N PHE A 738 23.89 -65.43 -75.71
CA PHE A 738 25.04 -64.65 -75.25
C PHE A 738 26.02 -64.35 -76.39
N ASP A 739 26.51 -63.11 -76.47
CA ASP A 739 27.72 -62.76 -77.22
C ASP A 739 28.91 -62.79 -76.24
N VAL A 740 29.94 -63.58 -76.52
CA VAL A 740 31.10 -63.76 -75.62
C VAL A 740 32.39 -63.36 -76.34
N SER A 741 33.15 -62.44 -75.76
CA SER A 741 34.42 -61.94 -76.30
C SER A 741 35.54 -62.11 -75.29
N TRP A 742 36.66 -62.71 -75.69
CA TRP A 742 37.82 -62.92 -74.84
C TRP A 742 38.89 -61.86 -75.07
N PHE A 743 39.46 -61.35 -73.98
CA PHE A 743 40.50 -60.35 -73.99
C PHE A 743 41.70 -60.82 -73.16
N ALA A 744 42.91 -60.48 -73.60
CA ALA A 744 44.12 -60.59 -72.79
C ALA A 744 44.80 -59.25 -72.61
N VAL A 745 45.36 -59.03 -71.43
CA VAL A 745 46.21 -57.89 -71.09
C VAL A 745 47.60 -58.42 -70.75
N HIS A 746 48.57 -58.07 -71.61
CA HIS A 746 49.96 -58.55 -71.50
C HIS A 746 50.78 -57.76 -70.46
N SER A 747 50.36 -57.86 -69.19
CA SER A 747 51.02 -57.30 -68.01
C SER A 747 50.62 -58.04 -66.72
N PHE A 748 51.46 -57.91 -65.67
CA PHE A 748 51.15 -58.42 -64.32
C PHE A 748 49.93 -57.71 -63.70
N GLY A 749 49.70 -56.42 -64.04
CA GLY A 749 48.47 -55.66 -63.75
C GLY A 749 47.56 -55.49 -64.98
N LEU A 750 46.53 -54.66 -64.86
CA LEU A 750 45.60 -54.28 -65.95
C LEU A 750 46.04 -52.99 -66.68
N ASP A 751 47.34 -52.66 -66.62
CA ASP A 751 47.86 -51.32 -66.95
C ASP A 751 48.13 -51.10 -68.45
N LYS A 752 47.90 -52.11 -69.29
CA LYS A 752 48.00 -52.03 -70.75
C LYS A 752 46.64 -52.23 -71.40
N ALA A 753 46.48 -51.72 -72.63
CA ALA A 753 45.25 -51.88 -73.38
C ALA A 753 44.94 -53.38 -73.62
N PRO A 754 43.69 -53.83 -73.40
CA PRO A 754 43.29 -55.21 -73.65
C PRO A 754 43.27 -55.52 -75.14
N VAL A 755 43.81 -56.70 -75.49
CA VAL A 755 43.82 -57.23 -76.85
C VAL A 755 42.68 -58.24 -76.97
N LEU A 756 41.74 -57.99 -77.89
CA LEU A 756 40.70 -58.96 -78.24
C LEU A 756 41.36 -60.20 -78.85
N LEU A 757 40.99 -61.39 -78.39
CA LEU A 757 41.56 -62.67 -78.82
C LEU A 757 40.63 -63.42 -79.77
N SER A 758 39.40 -63.64 -79.33
CA SER A 758 38.35 -64.29 -80.11
C SER A 758 36.99 -63.95 -79.53
N SER A 759 35.98 -63.87 -80.37
CA SER A 759 34.59 -63.66 -79.97
C SER A 759 33.67 -64.69 -80.61
N LEU A 760 32.61 -65.05 -79.91
CA LEU A 760 31.53 -65.93 -80.33
C LEU A 760 30.23 -65.15 -80.21
N ASP A 761 29.52 -64.98 -81.32
CA ASP A 761 28.23 -64.29 -81.34
C ASP A 761 27.08 -65.20 -80.88
N ARG A 762 25.90 -64.61 -80.64
CA ARG A 762 24.69 -65.33 -80.21
C ARG A 762 24.22 -66.41 -81.18
N LYS A 763 24.69 -66.40 -82.44
CA LYS A 763 24.38 -67.42 -83.45
C LYS A 763 25.42 -68.55 -83.48
N GLY A 764 26.42 -68.50 -82.60
CA GLY A 764 27.50 -69.49 -82.50
C GLY A 764 28.63 -69.30 -83.51
N ILE A 765 28.71 -68.14 -84.17
CA ILE A 765 29.78 -67.84 -85.14
C ILE A 765 31.01 -67.36 -84.38
N VAL A 766 32.11 -68.10 -84.52
CA VAL A 766 33.41 -67.76 -83.91
C VAL A 766 34.21 -66.89 -84.86
N THR A 767 34.65 -65.74 -84.38
CA THR A 767 35.60 -64.86 -85.05
C THR A 767 36.88 -64.76 -84.22
N THR A 768 38.01 -65.18 -84.77
CA THR A 768 39.33 -65.03 -84.16
C THR A 768 39.98 -63.75 -84.66
N SER A 769 40.59 -62.97 -83.76
CA SER A 769 41.27 -61.73 -84.14
C SER A 769 42.64 -62.02 -84.77
N ARG A 770 43.04 -61.22 -85.76
CA ARG A 770 44.41 -61.28 -86.30
C ARG A 770 45.39 -60.70 -85.27
N ARG A 771 46.36 -61.51 -84.83
CA ARG A 771 47.39 -61.14 -83.85
C ARG A 771 48.77 -61.48 -84.39
N ASP A 772 49.79 -60.75 -83.93
CA ASP A 772 51.20 -61.00 -84.26
C ASP A 772 51.83 -62.13 -83.41
N TRP A 773 51.00 -62.87 -82.66
CA TRP A 773 51.42 -63.97 -81.78
C TRP A 773 51.45 -65.28 -82.57
N LYS A 774 52.41 -66.16 -82.27
CA LYS A 774 52.53 -67.47 -82.94
C LYS A 774 51.60 -68.54 -82.38
N SER A 775 50.91 -68.28 -81.27
CA SER A 775 49.98 -69.20 -80.64
C SER A 775 48.65 -69.25 -81.39
N ASP A 776 48.19 -70.47 -81.66
CA ASP A 776 46.89 -70.71 -82.31
C ASP A 776 45.77 -70.69 -81.27
N LEU A 777 44.60 -70.21 -81.67
CA LEU A 777 43.46 -70.02 -80.78
C LEU A 777 42.22 -70.75 -81.27
N SER A 778 41.53 -71.43 -80.35
CA SER A 778 40.18 -71.94 -80.60
C SER A 778 39.24 -71.54 -79.48
N LEU A 779 38.04 -71.09 -79.85
CA LEU A 779 36.96 -70.74 -78.93
C LEU A 779 35.77 -71.65 -79.23
N GLU A 780 35.25 -72.32 -78.21
CA GLU A 780 34.10 -73.21 -78.32
C GLU A 780 33.06 -72.93 -77.23
N ARG A 781 31.78 -73.12 -77.57
CA ARG A 781 30.68 -73.10 -76.61
C ARG A 781 30.49 -74.50 -76.05
N VAL A 782 30.82 -74.70 -74.77
CA VAL A 782 30.77 -76.01 -74.09
C VAL A 782 29.34 -76.31 -73.61
N SER A 783 28.65 -75.29 -73.08
CA SER A 783 27.24 -75.38 -72.65
C SER A 783 26.51 -74.06 -72.89
N VAL A 784 25.25 -73.95 -72.46
CA VAL A 784 24.48 -72.70 -72.61
C VAL A 784 25.14 -71.53 -71.87
N LEU A 785 25.80 -71.81 -70.74
CA LEU A 785 26.40 -70.84 -69.83
C LEU A 785 27.93 -70.93 -69.73
N GLU A 786 28.57 -71.87 -70.42
CA GLU A 786 30.02 -72.10 -70.34
C GLU A 786 30.70 -72.05 -71.71
N PHE A 787 31.78 -71.27 -71.79
CA PHE A 787 32.54 -71.00 -73.01
C PHE A 787 34.03 -71.23 -72.77
N LEU A 788 34.69 -72.00 -73.63
CA LEU A 788 36.08 -72.42 -73.46
C LEU A 788 36.97 -71.80 -74.54
N LEU A 789 37.96 -71.03 -74.11
CA LEU A 789 39.07 -70.57 -74.93
C LEU A 789 40.29 -71.47 -74.71
N GLN A 790 40.87 -71.93 -75.82
CA GLN A 790 42.09 -72.73 -75.82
C GLN A 790 43.21 -71.99 -76.57
N VAL A 791 44.38 -71.93 -75.95
CA VAL A 791 45.60 -71.38 -76.54
C VAL A 791 46.58 -72.52 -76.80
N HIS A 792 46.80 -72.82 -78.07
CA HIS A 792 47.63 -73.92 -78.54
C HIS A 792 49.06 -73.43 -78.79
N GLY A 793 50.05 -74.21 -78.35
CA GLY A 793 51.46 -73.88 -78.54
C GLY A 793 51.90 -72.63 -77.80
N SER A 794 51.64 -72.57 -76.48
CA SER A 794 51.88 -71.38 -75.67
C SER A 794 53.31 -70.83 -75.78
N GLU A 795 53.43 -69.52 -76.00
CA GLU A 795 54.69 -68.78 -76.03
C GLU A 795 54.80 -67.79 -74.86
N ASP A 796 55.98 -67.20 -74.67
CA ASP A 796 56.20 -66.18 -73.62
C ASP A 796 55.25 -64.96 -73.76
N GLN A 797 54.72 -64.75 -74.97
CA GLN A 797 53.77 -63.67 -75.27
C GLN A 797 52.35 -63.96 -74.76
N ASP A 798 51.99 -65.23 -74.49
CA ASP A 798 50.68 -65.60 -73.96
C ASP A 798 50.58 -65.39 -72.43
N PHE A 799 51.63 -64.88 -71.81
CA PHE A 799 51.62 -64.45 -70.43
C PHE A 799 50.71 -63.23 -70.22
N GLY A 800 49.92 -63.20 -69.15
CA GLY A 800 49.12 -62.04 -68.78
C GLY A 800 47.76 -62.35 -68.16
N ASN A 801 46.94 -61.30 -68.03
CA ASN A 801 45.60 -61.34 -67.45
C ASN A 801 44.54 -61.57 -68.54
N TYR A 802 43.77 -62.64 -68.45
CA TYR A 802 42.70 -63.00 -69.38
C TYR A 802 41.34 -62.79 -68.75
N TYR A 803 40.41 -62.16 -69.46
CA TYR A 803 39.02 -62.01 -69.02
C TYR A 803 38.05 -62.16 -70.21
N CYS A 804 36.79 -62.45 -69.90
CA CYS A 804 35.72 -62.51 -70.89
C CYS A 804 34.74 -61.34 -70.69
N SER A 805 34.27 -60.79 -71.79
CA SER A 805 33.11 -59.90 -71.86
C SER A 805 31.92 -60.67 -72.40
N VAL A 806 30.79 -60.56 -71.74
CA VAL A 806 29.55 -61.27 -72.09
C VAL A 806 28.44 -60.26 -72.25
N THR A 807 27.70 -60.32 -73.35
CA THR A 807 26.47 -59.57 -73.56
C THR A 807 25.28 -60.55 -73.57
N PRO A 808 24.44 -60.56 -72.52
CA PRO A 808 23.23 -61.36 -72.50
C PRO A 808 22.13 -60.78 -73.39
N TRP A 809 21.34 -61.66 -73.99
CA TRP A 809 20.14 -61.36 -74.73
C TRP A 809 18.99 -62.19 -74.17
N VAL A 810 17.89 -61.53 -73.80
CA VAL A 810 16.69 -62.17 -73.24
C VAL A 810 15.52 -61.96 -74.18
N LYS A 811 14.75 -63.01 -74.45
CA LYS A 811 13.57 -62.92 -75.29
C LYS A 811 12.38 -62.38 -74.49
N SER A 812 11.76 -61.29 -74.96
CA SER A 812 10.56 -60.74 -74.33
C SER A 812 9.35 -61.69 -74.47
N PRO A 813 8.29 -61.54 -73.66
CA PRO A 813 7.05 -62.33 -73.81
C PRO A 813 6.39 -62.20 -75.19
N THR A 814 6.71 -61.14 -75.94
CA THR A 814 6.26 -60.87 -77.31
C THR A 814 7.14 -61.53 -78.38
N GLY A 815 8.17 -62.28 -77.99
CA GLY A 815 9.05 -63.05 -78.88
C GLY A 815 10.25 -62.29 -79.46
N SER A 816 10.46 -61.02 -79.07
CA SER A 816 11.58 -60.19 -79.55
C SER A 816 12.79 -60.26 -78.62
N TRP A 817 14.00 -60.38 -79.16
CA TRP A 817 15.24 -60.39 -78.39
C TRP A 817 15.61 -58.99 -77.90
N GLN A 818 15.79 -58.84 -76.58
CA GLN A 818 16.24 -57.62 -75.92
C GLN A 818 17.70 -57.80 -75.48
N LYS A 819 18.51 -56.77 -75.70
CA LYS A 819 19.93 -56.73 -75.32
C LYS A 819 20.03 -56.26 -73.87
N GLU A 820 20.64 -57.05 -73.01
CA GLU A 820 20.93 -56.66 -71.64
C GLU A 820 22.29 -55.96 -71.52
N THR A 821 22.58 -55.46 -70.33
CA THR A 821 23.86 -54.80 -70.03
C THR A 821 25.03 -55.76 -70.23
N GLU A 822 26.08 -55.29 -70.92
CA GLU A 822 27.33 -56.03 -71.09
C GLU A 822 28.04 -56.19 -69.73
N ILE A 823 28.49 -57.41 -69.44
CA ILE A 823 29.15 -57.78 -68.18
C ILE A 823 30.57 -58.27 -68.44
N HIS A 824 31.50 -57.90 -67.55
CA HIS A 824 32.89 -58.31 -67.64
C HIS A 824 33.26 -59.22 -66.47
N SER A 825 33.99 -60.30 -66.75
CA SER A 825 34.52 -61.15 -65.69
C SER A 825 35.75 -60.53 -65.03
N LYS A 826 36.07 -61.01 -63.81
CA LYS A 826 37.37 -60.73 -63.20
C LYS A 826 38.47 -61.46 -63.98
N PRO A 827 39.63 -60.83 -64.23
CA PRO A 827 40.70 -61.47 -64.99
C PRO A 827 41.38 -62.61 -64.21
N VAL A 828 41.79 -63.65 -64.94
CA VAL A 828 42.67 -64.72 -64.45
C VAL A 828 44.07 -64.53 -65.01
N PHE A 829 45.07 -64.70 -64.18
CA PHE A 829 46.46 -64.48 -64.55
C PHE A 829 47.15 -65.79 -64.97
N ILE A 830 47.71 -65.83 -66.18
CA ILE A 830 48.40 -66.99 -66.74
C ILE A 830 49.91 -66.73 -66.82
N THR A 831 50.68 -67.70 -66.31
CA THR A 831 52.15 -67.67 -66.33
C THR A 831 52.71 -68.72 -67.29
N VAL A 832 53.63 -68.31 -68.16
CA VAL A 832 54.37 -69.20 -69.06
C VAL A 832 55.80 -69.30 -68.56
N LYS A 833 56.25 -70.50 -68.16
CA LYS A 833 57.58 -70.78 -67.62
C LYS A 833 58.48 -71.40 -68.70
N MET A 834 59.77 -71.05 -68.68
CA MET A 834 60.81 -71.65 -69.51
C MET A 834 61.43 -72.87 -68.81
N ASP A 835 61.70 -73.94 -69.55
CA ASP A 835 62.38 -75.14 -69.04
C ASP A 835 63.90 -74.93 -68.94
N VAL A 836 64.37 -74.59 -67.74
CA VAL A 836 65.77 -74.21 -67.46
C VAL A 836 66.75 -75.40 -67.58
N LEU A 837 66.27 -76.65 -67.53
CA LEU A 837 67.13 -77.85 -67.59
C LEU A 837 67.65 -78.15 -69.01
N ASN A 838 66.99 -77.67 -70.07
CA ASN A 838 67.45 -77.83 -71.45
C ASN A 838 68.41 -76.71 -71.93
N ALA A 839 68.53 -75.60 -71.20
CA ALA A 839 69.35 -74.43 -71.59
C ALA A 839 70.88 -74.61 -71.34
N PHE A 840 71.30 -75.48 -70.41
CA PHE A 840 72.72 -75.71 -70.10
C PHE A 840 73.37 -76.88 -70.89
N LYS A 841 72.56 -77.70 -71.56
CA LYS A 841 73.02 -78.93 -72.25
C LYS A 841 73.82 -78.65 -73.52
N TYR A 842 73.46 -77.61 -74.26
CA TYR A 842 74.08 -77.27 -75.56
C TYR A 842 75.41 -76.50 -75.44
N PRO A 843 75.57 -75.49 -74.56
CA PRO A 843 76.85 -74.78 -74.39
C PRO A 843 78.00 -75.68 -73.94
N LEU A 844 77.72 -76.68 -73.10
CA LEU A 844 78.71 -77.60 -72.53
C LEU A 844 79.22 -78.62 -73.58
N LEU A 845 78.34 -79.10 -74.46
CA LEU A 845 78.69 -79.97 -75.61
C LEU A 845 79.47 -79.20 -76.70
N ILE A 846 79.07 -77.95 -76.98
CA ILE A 846 79.74 -77.08 -77.97
C ILE A 846 81.16 -76.69 -77.50
N GLY A 847 81.34 -76.43 -76.19
CA GLY A 847 82.65 -76.10 -75.61
C GLY A 847 83.69 -77.23 -75.73
N VAL A 848 83.30 -78.48 -75.46
CA VAL A 848 84.19 -79.65 -75.61
C VAL A 848 84.50 -79.94 -77.09
N GLY A 849 83.52 -79.76 -77.98
CA GLY A 849 83.69 -79.93 -79.43
C GLY A 849 84.63 -78.90 -80.06
N LEU A 850 84.53 -77.62 -79.69
CA LEU A 850 85.41 -76.57 -80.23
C LEU A 850 86.86 -76.71 -79.77
N SER A 851 87.10 -77.14 -78.53
CA SER A 851 88.45 -77.34 -77.97
C SER A 851 89.25 -78.40 -78.74
N THR A 852 88.60 -79.51 -79.11
CA THR A 852 89.24 -80.60 -79.86
C THR A 852 89.52 -80.24 -81.32
N VAL A 853 88.61 -79.52 -81.98
CA VAL A 853 88.78 -79.03 -83.36
C VAL A 853 89.89 -77.97 -83.47
N ILE A 854 89.94 -77.01 -82.53
CA ILE A 854 90.98 -75.97 -82.53
C ILE A 854 92.36 -76.57 -82.23
N GLY A 855 92.45 -77.56 -81.33
CA GLY A 855 93.70 -78.29 -81.07
C GLY A 855 94.26 -78.99 -82.31
N LEU A 856 93.40 -79.67 -83.08
CA LEU A 856 93.78 -80.32 -84.33
C LEU A 856 94.15 -79.32 -85.44
N LEU A 857 93.41 -78.21 -85.57
CA LEU A 857 93.72 -77.13 -86.51
C LEU A 857 95.05 -76.44 -86.20
N SER A 858 95.41 -76.29 -84.92
CA SER A 858 96.67 -75.69 -84.49
C SER A 858 97.88 -76.55 -84.87
N CYS A 859 97.74 -77.89 -84.74
CA CYS A 859 98.77 -78.83 -85.21
C CYS A 859 98.91 -78.82 -86.75
N LEU A 860 97.79 -78.71 -87.49
CA LEU A 860 97.78 -78.58 -88.96
C LEU A 860 98.36 -77.25 -89.45
N ILE A 861 98.03 -76.13 -88.79
CA ILE A 861 98.55 -74.80 -89.12
C ILE A 861 100.06 -74.73 -88.81
N GLY A 862 100.53 -75.34 -87.71
CA GLY A 862 101.96 -75.46 -87.42
C GLY A 862 102.72 -76.27 -88.48
N TYR A 863 102.10 -77.33 -89.01
CA TYR A 863 102.65 -78.14 -90.10
C TYR A 863 102.70 -77.39 -91.45
N CYS A 864 101.71 -76.55 -91.76
CA CYS A 864 101.68 -75.78 -93.01
C CYS A 864 102.53 -74.50 -92.96
N SER A 865 102.62 -73.82 -91.81
CA SER A 865 103.33 -72.54 -91.67
C SER A 865 104.86 -72.68 -91.63
N SER A 866 105.41 -73.85 -91.24
CA SER A 866 106.84 -74.14 -91.42
C SER A 866 107.23 -74.38 -92.89
N HIS A 867 106.27 -74.63 -93.78
CA HIS A 867 106.54 -74.96 -95.19
C HIS A 867 106.41 -73.76 -96.14
N TRP A 868 105.80 -72.64 -95.71
CA TRP A 868 105.49 -71.52 -96.61
C TRP A 868 105.95 -70.11 -96.19
N CYS A 869 106.37 -69.88 -94.94
CA CYS A 869 106.84 -68.55 -94.52
C CYS A 869 108.37 -68.38 -94.53
N CYS A 870 109.00 -68.82 -95.63
CA CYS A 870 110.32 -68.34 -96.05
C CYS A 870 110.31 -67.96 -97.54
N LYS A 871 109.47 -66.99 -97.93
CA LYS A 871 109.76 -66.10 -99.07
C LYS A 871 109.02 -64.74 -99.00
N LYS A 872 109.72 -63.80 -98.37
CA LYS A 872 109.84 -62.34 -98.60
C LYS A 872 108.64 -61.38 -98.39
N GLU A 873 108.71 -60.67 -97.26
CA GLU A 873 109.12 -59.25 -97.11
C GLU A 873 108.37 -58.15 -97.91
N VAL A 874 107.80 -57.18 -97.17
CA VAL A 874 108.06 -55.71 -97.23
C VAL A 874 106.80 -54.81 -97.08
N GLN A 875 106.88 -54.04 -95.99
CA GLN A 875 106.46 -52.65 -95.68
C GLN A 875 104.99 -52.18 -95.68
N GLU A 876 104.57 -51.86 -94.46
CA GLU A 876 103.58 -50.87 -94.05
C GLU A 876 104.09 -49.41 -94.20
N THR A 877 103.14 -48.48 -94.39
CA THR A 877 103.14 -47.15 -93.72
C THR A 877 101.68 -46.81 -93.36
N ARG A 878 101.36 -46.57 -92.08
CA ARG A 878 101.37 -45.29 -91.33
C ARG A 878 100.30 -44.28 -91.79
N ARG A 879 99.34 -43.91 -90.91
CA ARG A 879 99.33 -42.66 -90.09
C ARG A 879 97.91 -42.11 -89.74
N GLU A 880 97.71 -41.81 -88.44
CA GLU A 880 96.95 -40.67 -87.82
C GLU A 880 95.41 -40.53 -88.08
N ARG A 881 94.54 -39.96 -87.21
CA ARG A 881 94.68 -38.90 -86.19
C ARG A 881 93.40 -38.72 -85.31
N ARG A 882 93.62 -38.41 -84.02
CA ARG A 882 93.04 -37.32 -83.15
C ARG A 882 91.54 -37.22 -82.74
N ARG A 883 91.39 -36.99 -81.40
CA ARG A 883 90.61 -35.94 -80.64
C ARG A 883 89.07 -36.12 -80.58
N LEU A 884 88.32 -35.76 -79.51
CA LEU A 884 88.39 -34.70 -78.48
C LEU A 884 87.61 -35.07 -77.18
N MET A 885 87.88 -34.31 -76.10
CA MET A 885 87.27 -34.19 -74.74
C MET A 885 85.79 -33.69 -74.75
N SER A 886 84.99 -33.60 -73.66
CA SER A 886 85.18 -32.91 -72.34
C SER A 886 84.03 -33.18 -71.32
N MET A 887 84.27 -33.13 -69.98
CA MET A 887 83.74 -32.18 -68.93
C MET A 887 82.21 -32.18 -68.63
N GLU A 888 81.63 -31.90 -67.45
CA GLU A 888 82.02 -31.49 -66.08
C GLU A 888 80.77 -31.60 -65.15
N MET A 889 80.97 -31.37 -63.84
CA MET A 889 80.07 -31.24 -62.67
C MET A 889 78.62 -30.72 -62.87
N ASP A 890 77.67 -31.31 -62.13
CA ASP A 890 77.12 -30.83 -60.84
C ASP A 890 76.47 -31.99 -60.06
#